data_AF-A0A356EDL1-F1
#
_entry.id   AF-A0A356EDL1-F1
#
_cell.length_a   1.000
_cell.length_b   1.000
_cell.length_c   1.000
_cell.angle_alpha   90.00
_cell.angle_beta   90.00
_cell.angle_gamma   90.00
#
_symmetry.space_group_name_H-M   'P 1'
#
loop_
_entity.id
_entity.type
_entity.pdbx_description
1 polymer ?
#
loop_
_entity_poly.entity_id
_entity_poly.type
_entity_poly.pdbx_seq_one_letter_code
_entity_poly.pdbx_strand_id
1 'polypeptide(L)'
;GNVVLDTVGNNFGGQLRVVSANDVTLVDVNGLSFGNGGVSAISSDLSVTAAGAIGQFSAVTVGGVSSLTTTVGSVNLANPANDFTGALTVNSAGAVSLGDSNTLRIAVLSSGGLSSDSIQLSAADIRLQGNVSSLASNADHAYTASQRVVIETGVAAELDAGTGSITVNAPLYIDLPAVVTLTLRSSLQVNDSLIFYRGRLDTDANNIGISGDLVIFGASYDPNDPDRDTTHSGNIFYRYPAAASLNYYPAGGTYNAAAATFSTAANSQFTPLNGADFAVGGNFFLNGASMTAAANWTISVPANANSQPNGNPAAFSWGSPYAVALNGSISQSTASGGYINAAAIDVPEYNNGITDAGGNAQWQFYRPELMVAATVYDDVVRVEFVDNNTAAPMLIQNSNGEINAALALAAAAPINGGVWYNGGSRRFVQAYTTAECTIPLPNSDVSTFYIRTDQGIPAARWNTDADGSQPGDAGSSDRGRLGEPPANRSNTVDISFLKGVLFAADGKTMARNYGLNTALAYTATVDECRPVLVSAEVGQAALSVNNLNPPAYDAHNFIQLRWSEPVDLGGLTTNATDITVANQQSMAAFGVGQWGGALSGTTLSGYADFAAGSASLAARTGSVPAADDNGLTAAQVNGLYRAAPNAYSAHGLYVSVAGWSFTYNGGTEIRFWPGYFVASPTVPSGLATIPANAQLVDADGNAVEPTANAYGKAAIAVTELVPGVSWDTTAVQLAQTALGAPYFDVLPFATLNEIDKFELRFDESVRDSSFYYNNGTATLMPAGLPGFLFRDSNEAAWRFGATAFDTQTASPIFNPVMPYLTNEANDNLLSMTPVDPPNFNWTARSQMEFQYAQATGLVTDRAGNLLVSYAPNLCAERLPPKVRIAIGEVGSRNLYLQFTEPVWQSSAGNNTLLPSSFSLSAAGAPGISAVDIITPSGAVSEVWLRLDADLTTAFALDGRVSLADTIIDRGGTEAEPAVLRRAVDLASGAVSVLGLSDGIHTDSLNNPQPLGTSALGLLREFDGSGRLYDRDTTVFAAVDLSGSASSSLPLSLYYDVAPPVDTGLTLDITGRDPDLGLFWLPSFVSGVNQVPNEAARLQQPFFVSEPDGVSRNILIPAADPEIQSGAAVGFLMRLGELWVARGTVADDPTQFDLWRYGVQDLVRQRGGVTIANNVIDSNRGERTALNIDLAEAGQVTVLVFTLDGDMVVALHRGRLAAGSYTMTWNGTNGAGNPVARGMYFIRVVAPGIDEIRKVMVVRN
;
A
#
# COMPACT_ATOMS: atom_id res chain seq x y z
N GLY A 1 43.18 61.12 85.90
CA GLY A 1 44.65 61.27 85.95
C GLY A 1 45.28 59.89 85.87
N ASN A 2 46.60 59.82 85.70
CA ASN A 2 47.32 58.55 85.59
C ASN A 2 47.54 57.95 86.97
N VAL A 3 47.52 56.62 87.06
CA VAL A 3 47.87 55.85 88.26
C VAL A 3 49.15 55.10 87.95
N VAL A 4 50.23 55.42 88.68
CA VAL A 4 51.53 54.77 88.51
C VAL A 4 51.98 54.22 89.86
N LEU A 5 51.93 52.90 89.99
CA LEU A 5 52.43 52.11 91.12
C LEU A 5 53.40 51.08 90.56
N ASP A 6 54.56 51.56 90.09
CA ASP A 6 55.52 50.82 89.26
C ASP A 6 56.74 50.27 90.03
N THR A 7 56.80 50.48 91.35
CA THR A 7 57.89 49.94 92.17
C THR A 7 57.71 48.45 92.42
N VAL A 8 58.80 47.69 92.27
CA VAL A 8 58.84 46.24 92.53
C VAL A 8 58.50 45.82 93.97
N GLY A 9 58.32 46.74 94.91
CA GLY A 9 57.97 46.45 96.31
C GLY A 9 56.48 46.59 96.65
N ASN A 10 55.64 47.02 95.69
CA ASN A 10 54.20 47.13 95.88
C ASN A 10 53.59 45.75 96.20
N ASN A 11 52.66 45.73 97.16
CA ASN A 11 52.05 44.49 97.69
C ASN A 11 50.57 44.71 97.99
N PHE A 12 49.72 44.49 96.99
CA PHE A 12 48.27 44.51 97.08
C PHE A 12 47.78 43.16 97.60
N GLY A 13 47.59 43.03 98.92
CA GLY A 13 47.16 41.77 99.57
C GLY A 13 45.70 41.35 99.31
N GLY A 14 44.99 41.94 98.34
CA GLY A 14 43.58 41.68 98.06
C GLY A 14 43.14 42.16 96.67
N GLN A 15 41.84 42.07 96.39
CA GLN A 15 41.29 42.53 95.11
C GLN A 15 41.46 44.04 94.93
N LEU A 16 41.91 44.46 93.75
CA LEU A 16 42.06 45.84 93.34
C LEU A 16 40.86 46.26 92.48
N ARG A 17 40.39 47.50 92.62
CA ARG A 17 39.44 48.12 91.68
C ARG A 17 39.95 49.48 91.27
N VAL A 18 40.08 49.70 89.96
CA VAL A 18 40.29 51.04 89.40
C VAL A 18 38.94 51.68 89.17
N VAL A 19 38.53 52.63 90.00
CA VAL A 19 37.21 53.29 89.85
C VAL A 19 37.18 54.19 88.61
N SER A 20 38.28 54.93 88.36
CA SER A 20 38.49 55.75 87.17
C SER A 20 39.96 56.16 87.06
N ALA A 21 40.62 55.90 85.93
CA ALA A 21 41.97 56.39 85.63
C ALA A 21 42.17 56.54 84.11
N ASN A 22 43.13 57.39 83.71
CA ASN A 22 43.60 57.45 82.30
C ASN A 22 44.52 56.26 82.03
N ASP A 23 45.83 56.44 82.25
CA ASP A 23 46.81 55.34 82.18
C ASP A 23 46.98 54.71 83.56
N VAL A 24 47.12 53.38 83.60
CA VAL A 24 47.30 52.60 84.83
C VAL A 24 48.53 51.71 84.68
N THR A 25 49.55 51.95 85.51
CA THR A 25 50.73 51.07 85.64
C THR A 25 50.77 50.48 87.04
N LEU A 26 50.76 49.15 87.13
CA LEU A 26 50.73 48.39 88.38
C LEU A 26 51.83 47.34 88.35
N VAL A 27 52.70 47.38 89.35
CA VAL A 27 53.67 46.33 89.65
C VAL A 27 53.31 45.74 91.01
N ASP A 28 53.36 44.41 91.17
CA ASP A 28 53.05 43.73 92.44
C ASP A 28 54.01 42.56 92.72
N VAL A 29 54.45 42.42 93.98
CA VAL A 29 55.33 41.32 94.44
C VAL A 29 54.63 39.97 94.55
N ASN A 30 53.31 39.93 94.50
CA ASN A 30 52.46 38.74 94.56
C ASN A 30 51.63 38.65 93.26
N GLY A 31 50.46 38.00 93.33
CA GLY A 31 49.47 38.05 92.26
C GLY A 31 48.54 39.26 92.41
N LEU A 32 47.91 39.67 91.30
CA LEU A 32 47.01 40.82 91.25
C LEU A 32 45.64 40.39 90.72
N SER A 33 44.56 40.72 91.43
CA SER A 33 43.20 40.42 90.97
C SER A 33 42.33 41.67 90.89
N PHE A 34 41.69 41.89 89.75
CA PHE A 34 40.73 43.00 89.57
C PHE A 34 39.34 42.66 90.13
N GLY A 35 38.57 43.69 90.49
CA GLY A 35 37.12 43.59 90.63
C GLY A 35 36.55 43.73 92.04
N ASN A 36 37.25 44.39 92.97
CA ASN A 36 36.74 44.64 94.33
C ASN A 36 35.42 45.45 94.30
N GLY A 37 34.28 44.77 94.37
CA GLY A 37 32.94 45.37 94.41
C GLY A 37 32.49 46.08 93.14
N GLY A 38 33.10 45.80 91.97
CA GLY A 38 32.64 46.34 90.67
C GLY A 38 33.71 46.41 89.58
N VAL A 39 33.34 47.00 88.44
CA VAL A 39 34.19 47.14 87.23
C VAL A 39 35.45 47.95 87.52
N SER A 40 36.58 47.53 86.93
CA SER A 40 37.80 48.35 86.83
C SER A 40 37.80 49.12 85.52
N ALA A 41 37.73 50.45 85.59
CA ALA A 41 37.58 51.34 84.45
C ALA A 41 38.85 52.17 84.18
N ILE A 42 39.53 51.84 83.08
CA ILE A 42 40.75 52.48 82.60
C ILE A 42 40.43 53.09 81.23
N SER A 43 40.52 54.42 81.09
CA SER A 43 40.13 55.09 79.85
C SER A 43 41.23 55.16 78.78
N SER A 44 42.47 54.80 79.13
CA SER A 44 43.65 54.75 78.25
C SER A 44 44.43 53.46 78.50
N ASP A 45 45.75 53.48 78.65
CA ASP A 45 46.59 52.27 78.67
C ASP A 45 46.62 51.56 80.03
N LEU A 46 46.74 50.22 80.01
CA LEU A 46 46.93 49.37 81.18
C LEU A 46 48.25 48.59 81.09
N SER A 47 49.12 48.73 82.09
CA SER A 47 50.33 47.94 82.23
C SER A 47 50.38 47.27 83.60
N VAL A 48 50.36 45.93 83.63
CA VAL A 48 50.40 45.13 84.85
C VAL A 48 51.57 44.17 84.81
N THR A 49 52.43 44.22 85.82
CA THR A 49 53.48 43.21 86.08
C THR A 49 53.30 42.63 87.47
N ALA A 50 52.90 41.36 87.57
CA ALA A 50 52.71 40.68 88.84
C ALA A 50 53.74 39.54 88.98
N ALA A 51 54.28 39.34 90.17
CA ALA A 51 55.17 38.19 90.39
C ALA A 51 54.41 36.85 90.35
N GLY A 52 53.12 36.87 90.75
CA GLY A 52 52.17 35.77 90.70
C GLY A 52 51.09 35.94 89.63
N ALA A 53 49.97 35.22 89.78
CA ALA A 53 48.87 35.21 88.80
C ALA A 53 48.16 36.58 88.68
N ILE A 54 47.72 36.92 87.46
CA ILE A 54 46.80 38.04 87.20
C ILE A 54 45.40 37.46 87.03
N GLY A 55 44.44 37.96 87.82
CA GLY A 55 43.07 37.43 87.84
C GLY A 55 42.00 38.52 87.87
N GLN A 56 40.73 38.10 87.92
CA GLN A 56 39.61 39.02 88.08
C GLN A 56 38.39 38.38 88.75
N PHE A 57 37.54 39.24 89.33
CA PHE A 57 36.24 38.91 89.93
C PHE A 57 35.09 39.76 89.36
N SER A 58 35.39 40.83 88.63
CA SER A 58 34.45 41.69 87.89
C SER A 58 35.13 42.18 86.62
N ALA A 59 34.36 42.75 85.69
CA ALA A 59 34.89 43.15 84.38
C ALA A 59 36.01 44.19 84.48
N VAL A 60 36.94 44.13 83.52
CA VAL A 60 38.01 45.11 83.28
C VAL A 60 37.73 45.76 81.93
N THR A 61 37.70 47.10 81.92
CA THR A 61 37.48 47.91 80.71
C THR A 61 38.69 48.80 80.50
N VAL A 62 39.27 48.76 79.30
CA VAL A 62 40.50 49.47 78.91
C VAL A 62 40.32 50.16 77.55
N GLY A 63 40.44 51.48 77.55
CA GLY A 63 40.31 52.32 76.35
C GLY A 63 41.53 52.37 75.42
N GLY A 64 42.70 51.96 75.93
CA GLY A 64 43.99 51.95 75.22
C GLY A 64 44.60 50.55 75.12
N VAL A 65 45.93 50.48 74.93
CA VAL A 65 46.65 49.21 74.84
C VAL A 65 46.84 48.59 76.23
N SER A 66 47.00 47.27 76.27
CA SER A 66 47.18 46.53 77.51
C SER A 66 48.43 45.65 77.48
N SER A 67 49.19 45.63 78.58
CA SER A 67 50.32 44.73 78.81
C SER A 67 50.13 44.00 80.13
N LEU A 68 50.11 42.67 80.09
CA LEU A 68 49.95 41.79 81.25
C LEU A 68 51.15 40.83 81.31
N THR A 69 51.95 40.95 82.36
CA THR A 69 53.15 40.12 82.55
C THR A 69 53.11 39.41 83.91
N THR A 70 53.29 38.09 83.91
CA THR A 70 53.48 37.29 85.13
C THR A 70 54.87 36.64 85.14
N THR A 71 55.58 36.67 86.27
CA THR A 71 56.84 35.90 86.40
C THR A 71 56.61 34.46 86.84
N VAL A 72 55.49 34.20 87.53
CA VAL A 72 54.99 32.87 87.92
C VAL A 72 53.46 32.91 87.85
N GLY A 73 52.82 31.81 87.48
CA GLY A 73 51.35 31.69 87.47
C GLY A 73 50.67 32.27 86.23
N SER A 74 49.35 32.08 86.17
CA SER A 74 48.51 32.31 84.98
C SER A 74 47.95 33.73 84.86
N VAL A 75 47.47 34.07 83.67
CA VAL A 75 46.59 35.22 83.42
C VAL A 75 45.17 34.70 83.19
N ASN A 76 44.25 35.01 84.09
CA ASN A 76 42.84 34.61 84.01
C ASN A 76 41.90 35.82 84.06
N LEU A 77 41.60 36.35 82.88
CA LEU A 77 40.64 37.41 82.64
C LEU A 77 39.48 36.91 81.77
N ALA A 78 38.87 35.76 82.12
CA ALA A 78 37.90 35.04 81.29
C ALA A 78 36.46 35.59 81.22
N ASN A 79 36.16 36.72 81.87
CA ASN A 79 34.79 37.29 81.88
C ASN A 79 34.48 37.87 80.50
N PRO A 80 33.42 37.41 79.81
CA PRO A 80 33.05 37.94 78.49
C PRO A 80 32.59 39.40 78.53
N ALA A 81 32.32 39.98 79.70
CA ALA A 81 31.98 41.39 79.86
C ALA A 81 33.20 42.33 79.96
N ASN A 82 34.42 41.78 79.88
CA ASN A 82 35.62 42.60 79.72
C ASN A 82 35.57 43.39 78.39
N ASP A 83 36.26 44.51 78.33
CA ASP A 83 36.27 45.38 77.14
C ASP A 83 37.66 45.97 76.94
N PHE A 84 38.50 45.27 76.16
CA PHE A 84 39.82 45.68 75.75
C PHE A 84 39.76 46.24 74.33
N THR A 85 39.64 47.57 74.22
CA THR A 85 39.48 48.21 72.90
C THR A 85 40.80 48.30 72.11
N GLY A 86 41.94 48.37 72.78
CA GLY A 86 43.28 48.36 72.18
C GLY A 86 43.93 46.98 72.13
N ALA A 87 45.13 46.91 71.53
CA ALA A 87 45.88 45.65 71.43
C ALA A 87 46.44 45.20 72.78
N LEU A 88 46.41 43.88 73.01
CA LEU A 88 46.82 43.22 74.23
C LEU A 88 48.13 42.45 74.03
N THR A 89 49.10 42.70 74.90
CA THR A 89 50.34 41.94 75.06
C THR A 89 50.25 41.11 76.33
N VAL A 90 50.33 39.79 76.21
CA VAL A 90 50.29 38.87 77.36
C VAL A 90 51.55 38.01 77.39
N ASN A 91 52.36 38.23 78.42
CA ASN A 91 53.54 37.42 78.74
C ASN A 91 53.27 36.66 80.04
N SER A 92 52.60 35.51 79.95
CA SER A 92 52.29 34.69 81.12
C SER A 92 53.32 33.57 81.32
N ALA A 93 53.75 33.37 82.57
CA ALA A 93 54.52 32.19 82.97
C ALA A 93 53.68 30.91 83.16
N GLY A 94 52.36 30.97 82.94
CA GLY A 94 51.45 29.83 83.01
C GLY A 94 50.33 29.92 81.96
N ALA A 95 49.19 29.26 82.19
CA ALA A 95 48.01 29.32 81.33
C ALA A 95 47.45 30.75 81.12
N VAL A 96 46.83 30.99 79.96
CA VAL A 96 46.17 32.25 79.60
C VAL A 96 44.69 31.99 79.30
N SER A 97 43.79 32.66 80.01
CA SER A 97 42.37 32.69 79.70
C SER A 97 41.87 34.13 79.61
N LEU A 98 41.32 34.50 78.45
CA LEU A 98 40.87 35.87 78.17
C LEU A 98 39.45 35.83 77.61
N GLY A 99 38.59 36.66 78.19
CA GLY A 99 37.26 37.01 77.69
C GLY A 99 37.25 38.47 77.28
N ASP A 100 36.52 38.78 76.22
CA ASP A 100 36.26 40.13 75.75
C ASP A 100 34.85 40.25 75.14
N SER A 101 34.23 41.42 75.29
CA SER A 101 32.86 41.68 74.82
C SER A 101 32.78 42.03 73.34
N ASN A 102 33.90 42.41 72.73
CA ASN A 102 33.98 42.82 71.33
C ASN A 102 35.15 42.13 70.61
N THR A 103 36.07 42.89 70.02
CA THR A 103 37.22 42.37 69.28
C THR A 103 38.43 42.26 70.20
N LEU A 104 38.82 41.04 70.54
CA LEU A 104 40.07 40.77 71.24
C LEU A 104 41.25 40.85 70.26
N ARG A 105 42.04 41.91 70.35
CA ARG A 105 43.28 42.11 69.56
C ARG A 105 44.50 41.67 70.33
N ILE A 106 45.22 40.68 69.83
CA ILE A 106 46.43 40.13 70.45
C ILE A 106 47.66 40.60 69.66
N ALA A 107 48.52 41.39 70.30
CA ALA A 107 49.80 41.82 69.75
C ALA A 107 50.92 40.82 70.05
N VAL A 108 50.98 40.31 71.27
CA VAL A 108 51.93 39.26 71.68
C VAL A 108 51.18 38.35 72.64
N LEU A 109 51.32 37.04 72.46
CA LEU A 109 50.75 36.05 73.35
C LEU A 109 51.76 34.94 73.58
N SER A 110 52.23 34.82 74.81
CA SER A 110 53.03 33.71 75.28
C SER A 110 52.49 33.18 76.60
N SER A 111 52.32 31.86 76.70
CA SER A 111 52.06 31.11 77.93
C SER A 111 53.33 30.41 78.40
N GLY A 112 53.34 29.97 79.67
CA GLY A 112 54.39 29.09 80.18
C GLY A 112 54.47 27.79 79.38
N GLY A 113 55.67 27.21 79.29
CA GLY A 113 55.94 25.94 78.61
C GLY A 113 55.78 24.70 79.51
N LEU A 114 54.96 24.77 80.56
CA LEU A 114 54.68 23.61 81.41
C LEU A 114 53.62 22.71 80.76
N SER A 115 53.54 21.45 81.20
CA SER A 115 52.67 20.46 80.55
C SER A 115 51.16 20.68 80.74
N SER A 116 50.74 21.66 81.55
CA SER A 116 49.34 21.95 81.85
C SER A 116 48.88 23.35 81.41
N ASP A 117 49.76 24.13 80.78
CA ASP A 117 49.44 25.51 80.41
C ASP A 117 48.62 25.54 79.12
N SER A 118 47.44 26.16 79.15
CA SER A 118 46.56 26.29 77.98
C SER A 118 46.33 27.75 77.61
N ILE A 119 45.97 27.99 76.34
CA ILE A 119 45.47 29.28 75.86
C ILE A 119 43.98 29.13 75.55
N GLN A 120 43.15 29.94 76.20
CA GLN A 120 41.69 29.93 76.06
C GLN A 120 41.19 31.35 75.80
N LEU A 121 40.89 31.67 74.55
CA LEU A 121 40.42 33.00 74.14
C LEU A 121 38.93 32.95 73.80
N SER A 122 38.17 33.93 74.29
CA SER A 122 36.74 34.07 74.00
C SER A 122 36.36 35.53 73.71
N ALA A 123 35.76 35.79 72.55
CA ALA A 123 35.36 37.15 72.15
C ALA A 123 34.25 37.13 71.09
N ALA A 124 33.78 38.30 70.63
CA ALA A 124 32.97 38.36 69.42
C ALA A 124 33.84 38.13 68.17
N ASP A 125 34.98 38.80 68.12
CA ASP A 125 36.03 38.67 67.10
C ASP A 125 37.38 38.42 67.81
N ILE A 126 38.23 37.52 67.31
CA ILE A 126 39.61 37.38 67.78
C ILE A 126 40.57 37.73 66.63
N ARG A 127 41.53 38.63 66.88
CA ARG A 127 42.56 39.03 65.92
C ARG A 127 43.96 38.81 66.48
N LEU A 128 44.74 37.98 65.80
CA LEU A 128 46.13 37.68 66.13
C LEU A 128 47.05 38.52 65.23
N GLN A 129 47.62 39.61 65.76
CA GLN A 129 48.25 40.69 64.99
C GLN A 129 49.78 40.77 65.11
N GLY A 130 50.38 40.04 66.04
CA GLY A 130 51.84 40.00 66.18
C GLY A 130 52.36 38.60 66.50
N ASN A 131 53.44 38.50 67.27
CA ASN A 131 54.04 37.21 67.57
C ASN A 131 53.13 36.42 68.53
N VAL A 132 52.36 35.50 67.97
CA VAL A 132 51.78 34.40 68.74
C VAL A 132 52.86 33.32 68.72
N SER A 133 53.63 33.28 69.80
CA SER A 133 54.55 32.17 70.08
C SER A 133 54.09 31.58 71.41
N SER A 134 53.24 30.57 71.34
CA SER A 134 53.08 29.70 72.49
C SER A 134 54.39 28.93 72.64
N LEU A 135 55.11 29.16 73.74
CA LEU A 135 56.18 28.24 74.12
C LEU A 135 55.51 26.90 74.39
N ALA A 136 55.85 25.85 73.62
CA ALA A 136 55.34 24.48 73.69
C ALA A 136 54.64 24.16 75.02
N SER A 137 53.33 24.37 75.05
CA SER A 137 52.52 24.16 76.25
C SER A 137 51.78 22.85 76.03
N ASN A 138 52.02 21.79 76.80
CA ASN A 138 51.52 20.44 76.45
C ASN A 138 50.00 20.23 76.74
N ALA A 139 49.16 21.26 76.53
CA ALA A 139 47.72 21.26 76.74
C ALA A 139 46.97 21.98 75.62
N ASP A 140 45.67 21.68 75.48
CA ASP A 140 44.85 22.18 74.37
C ASP A 140 44.66 23.70 74.37
N HIS A 141 44.73 24.29 73.18
CA HIS A 141 44.39 25.69 72.93
C HIS A 141 43.02 25.81 72.29
N ALA A 142 42.22 26.77 72.72
CA ALA A 142 40.94 27.06 72.10
C ALA A 142 40.75 28.56 71.82
N TYR A 143 40.34 28.86 70.60
CA TYR A 143 39.98 30.19 70.14
C TYR A 143 38.49 30.19 69.81
N THR A 144 37.67 30.75 70.69
CA THR A 144 36.20 30.74 70.55
C THR A 144 35.70 32.13 70.24
N ALA A 145 35.16 32.33 69.03
CA ALA A 145 34.60 33.60 68.62
C ALA A 145 33.16 33.41 68.13
N SER A 146 32.28 34.38 68.37
CA SER A 146 30.91 34.32 67.83
C SER A 146 30.82 34.71 66.36
N GLN A 147 31.87 35.35 65.80
CA GLN A 147 31.91 35.79 64.41
C GLN A 147 33.08 35.19 63.61
N ARG A 148 34.32 35.33 64.08
CA ARG A 148 35.53 34.87 63.36
C ARG A 148 36.81 34.93 64.21
N VAL A 149 37.81 34.18 63.76
CA VAL A 149 39.22 34.31 64.17
C VAL A 149 40.05 34.73 62.96
N VAL A 150 40.89 35.74 63.10
CA VAL A 150 41.76 36.25 62.02
C VAL A 150 43.22 36.21 62.47
N ILE A 151 44.09 35.62 61.66
CA ILE A 151 45.54 35.67 61.82
C ILE A 151 46.10 36.66 60.80
N GLU A 152 46.57 37.82 61.26
CA GLU A 152 46.96 38.97 60.43
C GLU A 152 48.32 39.58 60.88
N THR A 153 49.26 38.74 61.29
CA THR A 153 50.57 39.18 61.81
C THR A 153 51.56 39.60 60.70
N GLY A 154 52.38 40.61 61.01
CA GLY A 154 53.46 41.10 60.15
C GLY A 154 54.79 40.34 60.28
N VAL A 155 54.88 39.38 61.20
CA VAL A 155 56.08 38.59 61.49
C VAL A 155 55.75 37.10 61.43
N ALA A 156 56.76 36.25 61.20
CA ALA A 156 56.58 34.80 61.28
C ALA A 156 55.98 34.41 62.63
N ALA A 157 55.02 33.48 62.61
CA ALA A 157 54.30 33.03 63.80
C ALA A 157 54.19 31.52 63.81
N GLU A 158 54.06 30.96 65.02
CA GLU A 158 53.94 29.54 65.25
C GLU A 158 52.69 29.27 66.09
N LEU A 159 51.90 28.29 65.67
CA LEU A 159 50.81 27.76 66.47
C LEU A 159 51.29 26.44 67.08
N ASP A 160 51.62 26.48 68.36
CA ASP A 160 52.28 25.39 69.08
C ASP A 160 51.59 25.07 70.42
N ALA A 161 50.81 24.01 70.45
CA ALA A 161 50.21 23.45 71.66
C ALA A 161 51.01 22.23 72.18
N GLY A 162 52.28 22.09 71.81
CA GLY A 162 53.11 20.94 72.17
C GLY A 162 52.43 19.62 71.78
N THR A 163 52.18 18.75 72.76
CA THR A 163 51.43 17.50 72.57
C THR A 163 49.89 17.66 72.56
N GLY A 164 49.39 18.86 72.85
CA GLY A 164 47.98 19.21 72.79
C GLY A 164 47.52 19.58 71.38
N SER A 165 46.24 19.91 71.25
CA SER A 165 45.60 20.29 69.99
C SER A 165 45.19 21.77 69.97
N ILE A 166 45.07 22.33 68.77
CA ILE A 166 44.62 23.71 68.58
C ILE A 166 43.22 23.69 67.98
N THR A 167 42.24 24.22 68.70
CA THR A 167 40.85 24.26 68.27
C THR A 167 40.39 25.70 68.02
N VAL A 168 39.78 25.94 66.86
CA VAL A 168 39.13 27.20 66.50
C VAL A 168 37.62 26.97 66.36
N ASN A 169 36.82 27.59 67.21
CA ASN A 169 35.36 27.47 67.25
C ASN A 169 34.68 28.64 66.54
N ALA A 170 35.12 28.96 65.32
CA ALA A 170 34.58 29.99 64.44
C ALA A 170 35.21 29.85 63.04
N PRO A 171 34.74 30.58 62.02
CA PRO A 171 35.47 30.72 60.76
C PRO A 171 36.89 31.27 61.01
N LEU A 172 37.90 30.58 60.48
CA LEU A 172 39.31 30.96 60.56
C LEU A 172 39.75 31.64 59.27
N TYR A 173 40.30 32.85 59.38
CA TYR A 173 40.91 33.57 58.26
C TYR A 173 42.42 33.69 58.47
N ILE A 174 43.19 33.20 57.50
CA ILE A 174 44.65 33.37 57.46
C ILE A 174 44.97 34.44 56.42
N ASP A 175 45.50 35.57 56.88
CA ASP A 175 45.71 36.75 56.07
C ASP A 175 47.02 37.47 56.42
N LEU A 176 48.12 36.88 55.98
CA LEU A 176 49.47 37.32 56.32
C LEU A 176 50.12 38.03 55.12
N PRO A 177 51.11 38.91 55.32
CA PRO A 177 51.95 39.39 54.23
C PRO A 177 52.61 38.22 53.48
N ALA A 178 52.83 38.37 52.18
CA ALA A 178 53.27 37.28 51.28
C ALA A 178 54.53 36.50 51.72
N VAL A 179 55.44 37.14 52.45
CA VAL A 179 56.71 36.56 52.91
C VAL A 179 56.63 35.94 54.31
N VAL A 180 55.51 36.14 55.00
CA VAL A 180 55.32 35.67 56.37
C VAL A 180 54.82 34.23 56.35
N THR A 181 55.49 33.37 57.11
CA THR A 181 55.11 31.97 57.31
C THR A 181 54.41 31.82 58.65
N LEU A 182 53.25 31.16 58.61
CA LEU A 182 52.60 30.54 59.77
C LEU A 182 53.00 29.07 59.80
N THR A 183 53.67 28.64 60.87
CA THR A 183 54.04 27.24 61.06
C THR A 183 53.09 26.60 62.07
N LEU A 184 52.46 25.48 61.69
CA LEU A 184 51.67 24.66 62.60
C LEU A 184 52.60 23.65 63.26
N ARG A 185 52.91 23.84 64.54
CA ARG A 185 53.70 22.87 65.33
C ARG A 185 52.83 21.78 65.97
N SER A 186 51.52 22.00 66.01
CA SER A 186 50.52 21.05 66.50
C SER A 186 49.34 20.96 65.52
N SER A 187 48.56 19.89 65.63
CA SER A 187 47.36 19.69 64.80
C SER A 187 46.30 20.75 65.07
N LEU A 188 45.66 21.21 63.99
CA LEU A 188 44.66 22.28 63.99
C LEU A 188 43.27 21.71 63.66
N GLN A 189 42.28 21.98 64.51
CA GLN A 189 40.88 21.70 64.26
C GLN A 189 40.10 23.01 64.16
N VAL A 190 39.51 23.28 63.01
CA VAL A 190 38.59 24.39 62.78
C VAL A 190 37.18 23.82 62.75
N ASN A 191 36.34 24.16 63.73
CA ASN A 191 34.97 23.66 63.83
C ASN A 191 33.96 24.39 62.92
N ASP A 192 34.48 25.12 61.94
CA ASP A 192 33.76 25.86 60.90
C ASP A 192 34.66 25.89 59.64
N SER A 193 34.62 26.94 58.83
CA SER A 193 35.36 27.08 57.58
C SER A 193 36.74 27.73 57.77
N LEU A 194 37.72 27.31 56.97
CA LEU A 194 39.06 27.90 56.90
C LEU A 194 39.23 28.62 55.56
N ILE A 195 39.54 29.92 55.62
CA ILE A 195 39.78 30.77 54.46
C ILE A 195 41.23 31.26 54.47
N PHE A 196 42.00 30.85 53.47
CA PHE A 196 43.41 31.21 53.32
C PHE A 196 43.59 32.22 52.19
N TYR A 197 43.82 33.48 52.56
CA TYR A 197 43.93 34.59 51.60
C TYR A 197 45.37 34.89 51.19
N ARG A 198 46.29 35.04 52.15
CA ARG A 198 47.65 35.53 51.88
C ARG A 198 48.67 34.98 52.87
N GLY A 199 49.91 34.83 52.42
CA GLY A 199 51.04 34.37 53.21
C GLY A 199 51.42 32.93 52.93
N ARG A 200 52.34 32.39 53.74
CA ARG A 200 52.80 31.00 53.66
C ARG A 200 52.26 30.18 54.83
N LEU A 201 51.69 29.03 54.54
CA LEU A 201 51.33 28.03 55.54
C LEU A 201 52.32 26.88 55.47
N ASP A 202 53.00 26.64 56.57
CA ASP A 202 53.81 25.46 56.80
C ASP A 202 53.08 24.53 57.77
N THR A 203 52.70 23.36 57.29
CA THR A 203 51.92 22.40 58.08
C THR A 203 52.79 21.60 59.04
N ASP A 204 54.11 21.54 58.82
CA ASP A 204 55.05 20.72 59.61
C ASP A 204 54.56 19.25 59.78
N ALA A 205 53.93 18.70 58.74
CA ALA A 205 53.29 17.38 58.72
C ALA A 205 52.16 17.16 59.76
N ASN A 206 51.58 18.23 60.31
CA ASN A 206 50.44 18.16 61.21
C ASN A 206 49.10 18.04 60.48
N ASN A 207 48.11 17.48 61.19
CA ASN A 207 46.76 17.32 60.68
C ASN A 207 45.99 18.64 60.78
N ILE A 208 45.18 18.93 59.75
CA ILE A 208 44.29 20.09 59.69
C ILE A 208 42.87 19.57 59.44
N GLY A 209 42.06 19.56 60.50
CA GLY A 209 40.62 19.28 60.41
C GLY A 209 39.82 20.56 60.23
N ILE A 210 38.88 20.55 59.29
CA ILE A 210 37.97 21.66 58.97
C ILE A 210 36.56 21.09 58.89
N SER A 211 35.65 21.49 59.78
CA SER A 211 34.26 21.00 59.75
C SER A 211 33.42 21.64 58.63
N GLY A 212 33.77 22.86 58.21
CA GLY A 212 33.14 23.61 57.12
C GLY A 212 33.96 23.58 55.83
N ASP A 213 33.94 24.69 55.07
CA ASP A 213 34.63 24.80 53.78
C ASP A 213 36.14 25.06 53.97
N LEU A 214 36.97 24.45 53.12
CA LEU A 214 38.37 24.83 52.94
C LEU A 214 38.49 25.68 51.66
N VAL A 215 38.82 26.97 51.81
CA VAL A 215 38.85 27.94 50.72
C VAL A 215 40.25 28.58 50.62
N ILE A 216 40.90 28.41 49.47
CA ILE A 216 42.28 28.86 49.24
C ILE A 216 42.30 29.80 48.04
N PHE A 217 42.77 31.03 48.26
CA PHE A 217 42.96 32.04 47.23
C PHE A 217 44.45 32.33 47.04
N GLY A 218 45.05 31.87 45.95
CA GLY A 218 46.49 32.02 45.71
C GLY A 218 46.87 33.23 44.88
N ALA A 219 48.16 33.32 44.54
CA ALA A 219 48.74 34.44 43.78
C ALA A 219 48.18 34.55 42.36
N SER A 220 47.81 33.40 41.77
CA SER A 220 47.26 33.30 40.42
C SER A 220 45.73 33.23 40.44
N TYR A 221 45.08 33.75 41.48
CA TYR A 221 43.63 33.77 41.58
C TYR A 221 43.04 34.55 40.40
N ASP A 222 42.27 33.86 39.57
CA ASP A 222 41.49 34.45 38.49
C ASP A 222 40.07 33.86 38.53
N PRO A 223 39.02 34.67 38.74
CA PRO A 223 37.66 34.18 38.76
C PRO A 223 37.12 33.86 37.36
N ASN A 224 37.81 34.26 36.29
CA ASN A 224 37.35 34.05 34.92
C ASN A 224 37.77 32.68 34.36
N ASP A 225 36.93 32.10 33.50
CA ASP A 225 37.25 30.89 32.73
C ASP A 225 37.82 31.33 31.37
N PRO A 226 39.11 31.07 31.07
CA PRO A 226 39.73 31.51 29.82
C PRO A 226 39.17 30.84 28.57
N ASP A 227 38.48 29.70 28.72
CA ASP A 227 37.84 28.99 27.60
C ASP A 227 36.47 29.57 27.21
N ARG A 228 36.08 30.67 27.85
CA ARG A 228 34.83 31.39 27.59
C ARG A 228 35.11 32.79 27.08
N ASP A 229 34.07 33.44 26.57
CA ASP A 229 34.15 34.84 26.18
C ASP A 229 34.64 35.71 27.35
N THR A 230 35.90 36.14 27.25
CA THR A 230 36.59 36.98 28.24
C THR A 230 36.00 38.39 28.34
N THR A 231 35.20 38.80 27.36
CA THR A 231 34.50 40.10 27.36
C THR A 231 33.12 40.02 28.00
N HIS A 232 32.60 38.81 28.25
CA HIS A 232 31.30 38.62 28.87
C HIS A 232 31.34 38.97 30.36
N SER A 233 30.50 39.92 30.79
CA SER A 233 30.47 40.42 32.17
C SER A 233 30.11 39.37 33.23
N GLY A 234 29.62 38.21 32.82
CA GLY A 234 29.30 37.05 33.66
C GLY A 234 30.32 35.92 33.62
N ASN A 235 31.48 36.09 32.96
CA ASN A 235 32.52 35.06 32.89
C ASN A 235 33.28 34.93 34.22
N ILE A 236 32.60 34.58 35.31
CA ILE A 236 33.17 34.45 36.65
C ILE A 236 32.94 33.05 37.23
N PHE A 237 33.07 32.01 36.40
CA PHE A 237 32.80 30.61 36.75
C PHE A 237 33.78 30.05 37.77
N TYR A 238 34.99 30.59 37.82
CA TYR A 238 36.07 30.17 38.72
C TYR A 238 36.05 30.90 40.06
N ARG A 239 34.95 31.61 40.36
CA ARG A 239 34.72 32.23 41.68
C ARG A 239 34.31 31.18 42.73
N TYR A 240 34.65 31.46 43.98
CA TYR A 240 34.03 30.79 45.12
C TYR A 240 32.60 31.33 45.30
N PRO A 241 31.55 30.48 45.23
CA PRO A 241 30.16 30.95 45.24
C PRO A 241 29.77 31.79 46.47
N ALA A 242 30.30 31.47 47.65
CA ALA A 242 29.98 32.16 48.91
C ALA A 242 30.95 33.30 49.25
N ALA A 243 31.80 33.73 48.31
CA ALA A 243 32.81 34.77 48.57
C ALA A 243 32.21 36.11 49.04
N ALA A 244 31.05 36.51 48.50
CA ALA A 244 30.39 37.77 48.86
C ALA A 244 29.79 37.77 50.28
N SER A 245 29.58 36.58 50.86
CA SER A 245 29.06 36.40 52.23
C SER A 245 30.17 36.19 53.27
N LEU A 246 31.44 36.27 52.88
CA LEU A 246 32.54 36.14 53.82
C LEU A 246 32.58 37.36 54.76
N ASN A 247 32.77 37.10 56.05
CA ASN A 247 32.77 38.13 57.08
C ASN A 247 34.09 38.92 57.10
N TYR A 248 35.13 38.46 56.41
CA TYR A 248 36.45 39.09 56.35
C TYR A 248 37.05 39.01 54.95
N TYR A 249 37.73 40.09 54.54
CA TYR A 249 38.43 40.22 53.25
C TYR A 249 39.90 40.59 53.46
N PRO A 250 40.80 40.23 52.53
CA PRO A 250 42.24 40.41 52.69
C PRO A 250 42.63 41.87 53.00
N ALA A 251 43.49 42.06 54.00
CA ALA A 251 43.92 43.34 54.56
C ALA A 251 42.76 44.25 55.02
N GLY A 252 41.60 43.68 55.38
CA GLY A 252 40.40 44.47 55.67
C GLY A 252 39.83 45.21 54.45
N GLY A 253 40.13 44.73 53.24
CA GLY A 253 39.65 45.30 51.97
C GLY A 253 38.17 45.01 51.70
N THR A 254 37.81 45.05 50.41
CA THR A 254 36.44 44.78 49.94
C THR A 254 36.44 43.72 48.84
N TYR A 255 35.28 43.12 48.59
CA TYR A 255 35.06 42.18 47.49
C TYR A 255 34.05 42.76 46.50
N ASN A 256 34.42 42.81 45.23
CA ASN A 256 33.52 43.17 44.15
C ASN A 256 32.81 41.91 43.67
N ALA A 257 31.54 41.74 44.06
CA ALA A 257 30.76 40.57 43.70
C ALA A 257 30.49 40.43 42.19
N ALA A 258 30.44 41.54 41.44
CA ALA A 258 30.18 41.51 40.00
C ALA A 258 31.40 41.04 39.19
N ALA A 259 32.61 41.44 39.61
CA ALA A 259 33.85 41.00 38.97
C ALA A 259 34.46 39.76 39.65
N ALA A 260 33.92 39.33 40.79
CA ALA A 260 34.50 38.33 41.68
C ALA A 260 35.97 38.60 42.06
N THR A 261 36.32 39.86 42.32
CA THR A 261 37.69 40.29 42.65
C THR A 261 37.81 40.93 44.02
N PHE A 262 38.92 40.68 44.71
CA PHE A 262 39.28 41.37 45.96
C PHE A 262 40.00 42.70 45.68
N SER A 263 39.75 43.74 46.49
CA SER A 263 40.48 45.02 46.39
C SER A 263 41.95 44.91 46.79
N THR A 264 42.28 43.90 47.60
CA THR A 264 43.64 43.47 47.93
C THR A 264 43.85 42.08 47.36
N ALA A 265 44.84 41.91 46.48
CA ALA A 265 45.10 40.63 45.84
C ALA A 265 45.43 39.52 46.85
N ALA A 266 44.83 38.35 46.66
CA ALA A 266 45.18 37.14 47.38
C ALA A 266 46.56 36.62 46.93
N ASN A 267 47.24 35.88 47.82
CA ASN A 267 48.59 35.37 47.61
C ASN A 267 48.93 34.28 48.64
N SER A 268 48.00 33.35 48.86
CA SER A 268 48.28 32.19 49.70
C SER A 268 49.27 31.25 49.01
N GLN A 269 50.16 30.66 49.81
CA GLN A 269 51.20 29.73 49.39
C GLN A 269 51.37 28.64 50.45
N PHE A 270 51.66 27.42 50.03
CA PHE A 270 52.08 26.35 50.93
C PHE A 270 53.59 26.15 50.84
N THR A 271 54.23 25.79 51.96
CA THR A 271 55.49 25.05 51.90
C THR A 271 55.22 23.62 51.41
N PRO A 272 56.24 22.81 51.05
CA PRO A 272 56.00 21.45 50.61
C PRO A 272 55.20 20.64 51.64
N LEU A 273 54.04 20.12 51.25
CA LEU A 273 53.04 19.50 52.13
C LEU A 273 53.40 18.09 52.64
N ASN A 274 54.69 17.76 52.72
CA ASN A 274 55.16 16.40 53.01
C ASN A 274 54.50 15.81 54.27
N GLY A 275 53.71 14.74 54.12
CA GLY A 275 53.06 14.06 55.24
C GLY A 275 51.87 14.80 55.87
N ALA A 276 51.42 15.93 55.31
CA ALA A 276 50.26 16.66 55.79
C ALA A 276 48.96 15.87 55.55
N ASP A 277 47.98 16.05 56.43
CA ASP A 277 46.63 15.46 56.29
C ASP A 277 45.55 16.53 56.49
N PHE A 278 44.74 16.75 55.46
CA PHE A 278 43.61 17.66 55.50
C PHE A 278 42.30 16.86 55.61
N ALA A 279 41.45 17.19 56.59
CA ALA A 279 40.11 16.62 56.70
C ALA A 279 39.06 17.71 56.52
N VAL A 280 38.37 17.71 55.38
CA VAL A 280 37.39 18.75 55.01
C VAL A 280 35.98 18.18 55.14
N GLY A 281 35.16 18.80 56.00
CA GLY A 281 33.76 18.43 56.22
C GLY A 281 32.76 19.11 55.28
N GLY A 282 33.12 20.28 54.73
CA GLY A 282 32.37 21.04 53.74
C GLY A 282 32.98 20.99 52.34
N ASN A 283 32.88 22.08 51.59
CA ASN A 283 33.40 22.17 50.22
C ASN A 283 34.90 22.44 50.20
N PHE A 284 35.59 21.91 49.19
CA PHE A 284 36.97 22.26 48.90
C PHE A 284 37.03 23.19 47.69
N PHE A 285 37.62 24.37 47.88
CA PHE A 285 37.83 25.35 46.81
C PHE A 285 39.28 25.84 46.83
N LEU A 286 39.97 25.65 45.72
CA LEU A 286 41.29 26.21 45.48
C LEU A 286 41.27 26.97 44.15
N ASN A 287 41.74 28.22 44.17
CA ASN A 287 42.01 28.98 42.96
C ASN A 287 43.28 29.82 43.13
N GLY A 288 44.31 29.52 42.33
CA GLY A 288 45.51 30.35 42.20
C GLY A 288 46.71 29.92 43.05
N ALA A 289 46.61 28.82 43.79
CA ALA A 289 47.66 28.31 44.68
C ALA A 289 48.18 26.95 44.21
N SER A 290 49.39 26.56 44.60
CA SER A 290 49.93 25.22 44.35
C SER A 290 50.02 24.42 45.65
N MET A 291 49.64 23.15 45.58
CA MET A 291 49.73 22.18 46.69
C MET A 291 50.64 21.04 46.26
N THR A 292 51.95 21.29 46.36
CA THR A 292 53.01 20.38 45.90
C THR A 292 53.81 19.83 47.07
N ALA A 293 54.41 18.66 46.91
CA ALA A 293 55.22 17.99 47.92
C ALA A 293 56.26 17.06 47.28
N ALA A 294 57.28 16.68 48.04
CA ALA A 294 58.27 15.67 47.66
C ALA A 294 57.90 14.26 48.20
N ALA A 295 56.98 14.18 49.16
CA ALA A 295 56.42 12.97 49.73
C ALA A 295 54.88 13.06 49.79
N ASN A 296 54.22 11.91 49.92
CA ASN A 296 52.77 11.83 49.91
C ASN A 296 52.12 12.69 51.01
N TRP A 297 50.98 13.29 50.67
CA TRP A 297 50.07 13.98 51.58
C TRP A 297 48.62 13.61 51.24
N THR A 298 47.71 13.79 52.19
CA THR A 298 46.32 13.36 52.07
C THR A 298 45.33 14.50 52.23
N ILE A 299 44.21 14.38 51.53
CA ILE A 299 43.03 15.22 51.75
C ILE A 299 41.78 14.35 51.70
N SER A 300 40.96 14.40 52.74
CA SER A 300 39.60 13.86 52.70
C SER A 300 38.63 14.98 52.40
N VAL A 301 37.77 14.75 51.41
CA VAL A 301 36.67 15.65 51.03
C VAL A 301 35.36 14.88 51.11
N PRO A 302 34.21 15.55 51.28
CA PRO A 302 32.93 14.85 51.29
C PRO A 302 32.67 14.15 49.96
N ALA A 303 31.93 13.04 50.02
CA ALA A 303 31.50 12.32 48.82
C ALA A 303 30.64 13.25 47.95
N ASN A 304 31.13 13.52 46.74
CA ASN A 304 30.53 14.47 45.81
C ASN A 304 29.90 13.79 44.57
N ALA A 305 29.64 12.49 44.66
CA ALA A 305 28.90 11.74 43.63
C ALA A 305 27.50 12.36 43.37
N ASN A 306 26.84 12.84 44.44
CA ASN A 306 25.53 13.49 44.39
C ASN A 306 25.62 15.00 44.16
N SER A 307 26.80 15.57 43.88
CA SER A 307 26.88 16.99 43.52
C SER A 307 26.10 17.22 42.23
N GLN A 308 25.27 18.26 42.21
CA GLN A 308 24.45 18.66 41.07
C GLN A 308 24.97 19.98 40.49
N PRO A 309 26.14 19.97 39.82
CA PRO A 309 26.57 21.15 39.09
C PRO A 309 25.56 21.44 37.98
N ASN A 310 25.32 22.72 37.70
CA ASN A 310 24.41 23.11 36.62
C ASN A 310 25.20 23.78 35.49
N GLY A 311 24.77 23.53 34.25
CA GLY A 311 25.38 24.11 33.06
C GLY A 311 24.81 25.47 32.66
N ASN A 312 24.06 26.15 33.54
CA ASN A 312 23.45 27.44 33.21
C ASN A 312 24.49 28.57 33.41
N PRO A 313 24.91 29.27 32.34
CA PRO A 313 25.93 30.31 32.45
C PRO A 313 25.54 31.47 33.37
N ALA A 314 24.25 31.82 33.40
CA ALA A 314 23.73 32.93 34.19
C ALA A 314 23.52 32.57 35.67
N ALA A 315 23.46 31.27 36.01
CA ALA A 315 23.14 30.77 37.34
C ALA A 315 24.05 29.60 37.76
N PHE A 316 25.29 29.61 37.29
CA PHE A 316 26.22 28.51 37.46
C PHE A 316 26.44 28.17 38.94
N SER A 317 26.44 26.88 39.23
CA SER A 317 26.74 26.31 40.54
C SER A 317 27.55 25.03 40.36
N TRP A 318 28.53 24.81 41.25
CA TRP A 318 29.30 23.56 41.33
C TRP A 318 28.50 22.40 41.98
N GLY A 319 27.29 22.68 42.47
CA GLY A 319 26.55 21.78 43.34
C GLY A 319 27.07 21.82 44.79
N SER A 320 26.57 20.93 45.65
CA SER A 320 27.08 20.77 47.02
C SER A 320 26.83 19.32 47.49
N PRO A 321 27.83 18.64 48.10
CA PRO A 321 29.19 19.11 48.31
C PRO A 321 30.02 19.08 47.01
N TYR A 322 30.95 20.01 46.84
CA TYR A 322 31.89 20.04 45.71
C TYR A 322 33.34 20.16 46.16
N ALA A 323 34.26 19.74 45.28
CA ALA A 323 35.70 19.86 45.49
C ALA A 323 36.35 20.27 44.16
N VAL A 324 36.93 21.46 44.10
CA VAL A 324 37.49 22.04 42.86
C VAL A 324 38.82 22.73 43.10
N ALA A 325 39.74 22.51 42.16
CA ALA A 325 41.04 23.17 42.08
C ALA A 325 41.20 23.84 40.72
N LEU A 326 41.64 25.10 40.77
CA LEU A 326 41.77 26.00 39.62
C LEU A 326 43.12 26.72 39.69
N ASN A 327 43.76 26.97 38.55
CA ASN A 327 44.95 27.82 38.43
C ASN A 327 46.11 27.46 39.39
N GLY A 328 46.70 26.27 39.22
CA GLY A 328 47.72 25.78 40.17
C GLY A 328 48.42 24.49 39.74
N SER A 329 49.27 23.96 40.63
CA SER A 329 49.94 22.67 40.44
C SER A 329 49.75 21.77 41.67
N ILE A 330 49.52 20.48 41.41
CA ILE A 330 49.26 19.46 42.42
C ILE A 330 50.23 18.29 42.21
N SER A 331 50.85 17.81 43.29
CA SER A 331 51.73 16.63 43.25
C SER A 331 51.66 15.83 44.55
N GLN A 332 51.88 14.51 44.45
CA GLN A 332 51.98 13.61 45.61
C GLN A 332 50.73 13.63 46.52
N SER A 333 49.55 13.95 45.97
CA SER A 333 48.31 14.07 46.73
C SER A 333 47.44 12.81 46.59
N THR A 334 47.01 12.24 47.71
CA THR A 334 45.94 11.22 47.70
C THR A 334 44.67 11.83 48.28
N ALA A 335 43.68 12.09 47.42
CA ALA A 335 42.34 12.47 47.86
C ALA A 335 41.55 11.22 48.30
N SER A 336 40.59 11.39 49.21
CA SER A 336 39.67 10.34 49.67
C SER A 336 38.28 10.89 49.96
N GLY A 337 37.28 10.00 50.05
CA GLY A 337 35.87 10.35 50.26
C GLY A 337 35.13 10.78 48.98
N GLY A 338 35.75 11.63 48.16
CA GLY A 338 35.26 12.06 46.85
C GLY A 338 36.39 12.36 45.87
N TYR A 339 36.05 12.73 44.64
CA TYR A 339 37.04 13.13 43.61
C TYR A 339 37.21 14.64 43.56
N ILE A 340 38.42 15.15 43.33
CA ILE A 340 38.66 16.59 43.17
C ILE A 340 38.67 16.97 41.69
N ASN A 341 37.87 17.98 41.32
CA ASN A 341 37.80 18.55 39.97
C ASN A 341 39.07 19.36 39.66
N ALA A 342 39.89 18.90 38.71
CA ALA A 342 41.19 19.50 38.46
C ALA A 342 41.64 19.35 37.00
N ALA A 343 40.72 19.50 36.03
CA ALA A 343 41.00 19.31 34.62
C ALA A 343 42.28 20.05 34.17
N ALA A 344 43.28 19.30 33.70
CA ALA A 344 44.58 19.84 33.35
C ALA A 344 44.54 20.65 32.06
N ILE A 345 45.51 21.55 31.88
CA ILE A 345 45.66 22.34 30.65
C ILE A 345 45.88 21.41 29.45
N ASP A 346 45.17 21.64 28.36
CA ASP A 346 45.23 20.83 27.13
C ASP A 346 45.03 21.72 25.90
N VAL A 347 46.16 22.23 25.38
CA VAL A 347 46.22 23.31 24.38
C VAL A 347 45.38 22.95 23.13
N PRO A 348 44.53 23.86 22.63
CA PRO A 348 44.44 25.27 22.98
C PRO A 348 43.54 25.60 24.20
N GLU A 349 42.88 24.62 24.80
CA GLU A 349 41.97 24.84 25.93
C GLU A 349 42.75 24.91 27.25
N TYR A 350 42.39 25.91 28.06
CA TYR A 350 42.98 26.17 29.36
C TYR A 350 42.43 25.21 30.44
N ASN A 351 41.21 24.73 30.28
CA ASN A 351 40.47 23.93 31.26
C ASN A 351 40.52 24.61 32.63
N ASN A 352 40.77 23.87 33.71
CA ASN A 352 40.86 24.44 35.05
C ASN A 352 42.22 25.12 35.33
N GLY A 353 43.14 25.17 34.38
CA GLY A 353 44.46 25.76 34.62
C GLY A 353 45.33 24.96 35.59
N ILE A 354 45.08 23.66 35.74
CA ILE A 354 45.85 22.78 36.63
C ILE A 354 47.00 22.11 35.87
N THR A 355 48.15 22.02 36.54
CA THR A 355 49.26 21.15 36.14
C THR A 355 49.32 19.91 37.04
N ASP A 356 49.11 18.73 36.46
CA ASP A 356 49.39 17.46 37.12
C ASP A 356 50.91 17.23 37.18
N ALA A 357 51.51 17.46 38.35
CA ALA A 357 52.94 17.24 38.59
C ALA A 357 53.24 15.81 39.10
N GLY A 358 52.28 14.88 38.99
CA GLY A 358 52.45 13.45 39.22
C GLY A 358 52.29 13.00 40.67
N GLY A 359 52.07 11.69 40.85
CA GLY A 359 51.88 11.06 42.16
C GLY A 359 50.52 11.34 42.80
N ASN A 360 49.51 11.70 42.00
CA ASN A 360 48.19 12.09 42.47
C ASN A 360 47.18 10.93 42.32
N ALA A 361 46.25 10.81 43.28
CA ALA A 361 45.18 9.81 43.27
C ALA A 361 43.83 10.42 43.69
N GLN A 362 42.75 10.01 43.01
CA GLN A 362 41.38 10.57 43.14
C GLN A 362 41.27 12.08 42.82
N TRP A 363 42.16 12.55 41.94
CA TRP A 363 42.07 13.85 41.28
C TRP A 363 41.67 13.60 39.82
N GLN A 364 40.62 14.28 39.34
CA GLN A 364 40.18 14.17 37.96
C GLN A 364 40.87 15.26 37.12
N PHE A 365 41.94 14.88 36.42
CA PHE A 365 42.69 15.75 35.52
C PHE A 365 42.17 15.73 34.08
N TYR A 366 41.31 14.78 33.73
CA TYR A 366 40.78 14.62 32.38
C TYR A 366 39.37 15.18 32.26
N ARG A 367 38.95 15.47 31.03
CA ARG A 367 37.62 16.04 30.73
C ARG A 367 36.88 15.23 29.67
N PRO A 368 35.53 15.31 29.63
CA PRO A 368 34.76 14.64 28.59
C PRO A 368 34.96 15.26 27.22
N GLU A 369 35.22 14.43 26.22
CA GLU A 369 35.27 14.78 24.80
C GLU A 369 34.38 13.85 23.97
N LEU A 370 33.79 14.35 22.88
CA LEU A 370 33.01 13.53 21.95
C LEU A 370 33.99 12.70 21.11
N MET A 371 33.84 11.39 21.16
CA MET A 371 34.57 10.46 20.26
C MET A 371 33.75 10.20 19.00
N VAL A 372 32.47 9.87 19.17
CA VAL A 372 31.56 9.52 18.09
C VAL A 372 30.29 10.35 18.23
N ALA A 373 29.85 10.92 17.11
CA ALA A 373 28.45 11.25 16.89
C ALA A 373 28.00 10.58 15.58
N ALA A 374 26.83 9.94 15.58
CA ALA A 374 26.29 9.29 14.39
C ALA A 374 24.79 9.53 14.26
N THR A 375 24.31 9.95 13.10
CA THR A 375 22.87 9.95 12.79
C THR A 375 22.41 8.50 12.73
N VAL A 376 21.43 8.12 13.55
CA VAL A 376 20.85 6.76 13.47
C VAL A 376 19.50 6.81 12.78
N TYR A 377 18.79 7.92 12.97
CA TYR A 377 17.54 8.27 12.30
C TYR A 377 17.59 9.75 11.89
N ASP A 378 16.59 10.21 11.15
CA ASP A 378 16.47 11.59 10.63
C ASP A 378 16.22 12.66 11.72
N ASP A 379 16.16 12.23 12.98
CA ASP A 379 15.97 13.08 14.15
C ASP A 379 16.68 12.59 15.42
N VAL A 380 17.53 11.56 15.33
CA VAL A 380 18.24 10.93 16.46
C VAL A 380 19.74 10.79 16.17
N VAL A 381 20.56 11.20 17.14
CA VAL A 381 22.01 11.05 17.10
C VAL A 381 22.48 10.18 18.26
N ARG A 382 23.33 9.17 17.99
CA ARG A 382 24.11 8.48 19.02
C ARG A 382 25.33 9.33 19.37
N VAL A 383 25.59 9.56 20.65
CA VAL A 383 26.80 10.25 21.13
C VAL A 383 27.60 9.37 22.08
N GLU A 384 28.91 9.40 21.94
CA GLU A 384 29.85 8.66 22.78
C GLU A 384 30.97 9.57 23.29
N PHE A 385 31.23 9.50 24.60
CA PHE A 385 32.24 10.34 25.26
C PHE A 385 33.45 9.53 25.72
N VAL A 386 34.62 10.16 25.59
CA VAL A 386 35.91 9.62 26.02
C VAL A 386 36.69 10.60 26.88
N ASP A 387 37.71 10.06 27.55
CA ASP A 387 38.80 10.78 28.18
C ASP A 387 39.72 11.39 27.10
N ASN A 388 39.99 12.69 27.20
CA ASN A 388 40.81 13.47 26.27
C ASN A 388 42.29 13.03 26.17
N ASN A 389 42.78 12.18 27.09
CA ASN A 389 44.14 11.65 27.07
C ASN A 389 44.20 10.16 26.68
N THR A 390 43.35 9.33 27.29
CA THR A 390 43.43 7.87 27.12
C THR A 390 42.53 7.32 26.01
N ALA A 391 41.61 8.14 25.48
CA ALA A 391 40.53 7.74 24.57
C ALA A 391 39.64 6.60 25.11
N ALA A 392 39.70 6.31 26.42
CA ALA A 392 38.83 5.35 27.06
C ALA A 392 37.43 5.95 27.26
N PRO A 393 36.35 5.15 27.20
CA PRO A 393 34.99 5.63 27.46
C PRO A 393 34.91 6.33 28.81
N MET A 394 34.35 7.53 28.82
CA MET A 394 34.23 8.32 30.03
C MET A 394 32.77 8.54 30.39
N LEU A 395 32.41 8.15 31.60
CA LEU A 395 31.04 8.28 32.09
C LEU A 395 30.70 9.76 32.30
N ILE A 396 29.56 10.16 31.75
CA ILE A 396 28.95 11.47 31.93
C ILE A 396 28.03 11.39 33.14
N GLN A 397 28.13 12.42 33.99
CA GLN A 397 27.30 12.56 35.17
C GLN A 397 25.83 12.61 34.78
N ASN A 398 25.05 11.67 35.31
CA ASN A 398 23.62 11.58 35.09
C ASN A 398 22.88 10.87 36.25
N SER A 399 23.53 10.69 37.40
CA SER A 399 22.94 10.09 38.61
C SER A 399 21.67 10.81 39.11
N ASN A 400 21.43 12.06 38.73
CA ASN A 400 20.22 12.83 39.04
C ASN A 400 19.50 13.35 37.79
N GLY A 401 19.80 12.82 36.59
CA GLY A 401 19.17 13.26 35.33
C GLY A 401 19.78 14.52 34.72
N GLU A 402 21.04 14.82 35.04
CA GLU A 402 21.76 16.03 34.63
C GLU A 402 21.82 16.19 33.09
N ILE A 403 21.93 15.09 32.33
CA ILE A 403 21.95 15.14 30.85
C ILE A 403 20.61 15.64 30.30
N ASN A 404 19.49 15.11 30.81
CA ASN A 404 18.16 15.57 30.39
C ASN A 404 17.90 17.02 30.84
N ALA A 405 18.38 17.41 32.01
CA ALA A 405 18.29 18.80 32.47
C ALA A 405 19.07 19.77 31.57
N ALA A 406 20.23 19.35 31.08
CA ALA A 406 21.03 20.11 30.12
C ALA A 406 20.30 20.28 28.78
N LEU A 407 19.71 19.21 28.24
CA LEU A 407 18.98 19.23 26.96
C LEU A 407 17.65 20.02 27.05
N ALA A 408 16.95 19.93 28.17
CA ALA A 408 15.67 20.61 28.39
C ALA A 408 15.81 22.12 28.67
N LEU A 409 17.04 22.63 28.82
CA LEU A 409 17.27 24.03 29.13
C LEU A 409 16.66 24.94 28.04
N ALA A 410 15.76 25.83 28.45
CA ALA A 410 15.11 26.83 27.59
C ALA A 410 16.08 27.97 27.21
N ALA A 411 17.18 27.62 26.55
CA ALA A 411 18.19 28.56 26.07
C ALA A 411 17.81 29.14 24.71
N ALA A 412 17.94 30.47 24.57
CA ALA A 412 17.66 31.17 23.30
C ALA A 412 18.80 31.05 22.27
N ALA A 413 19.99 30.63 22.70
CA ALA A 413 21.18 30.46 21.86
C ALA A 413 22.17 29.51 22.55
N PRO A 414 23.13 28.89 21.83
CA PRO A 414 24.09 27.95 22.40
C PRO A 414 24.94 28.52 23.55
N ILE A 415 25.26 29.82 23.49
CA ILE A 415 26.01 30.52 24.55
C ILE A 415 25.24 30.59 25.89
N ASN A 416 23.92 30.35 25.88
CA ASN A 416 23.07 30.33 27.07
C ASN A 416 22.84 28.90 27.62
N GLY A 417 23.51 27.89 27.06
CA GLY A 417 23.44 26.48 27.44
C GLY A 417 22.59 25.62 26.48
N GLY A 418 22.44 24.33 26.81
CA GLY A 418 21.81 23.33 25.94
C GLY A 418 22.78 22.67 24.95
N VAL A 419 22.27 21.67 24.21
CA VAL A 419 23.01 20.98 23.14
C VAL A 419 22.35 21.26 21.80
N TRP A 420 23.13 21.73 20.84
CA TRP A 420 22.65 22.34 19.60
C TRP A 420 23.26 21.68 18.37
N TYR A 421 22.58 21.88 17.25
CA TYR A 421 23.01 21.49 15.91
C TYR A 421 22.59 22.51 14.85
N ASN A 422 22.94 22.24 13.60
CA ASN A 422 22.68 23.08 12.43
C ASN A 422 23.28 24.49 12.62
N GLY A 423 24.58 24.54 12.90
CA GLY A 423 25.31 25.77 13.18
C GLY A 423 24.80 26.51 14.43
N GLY A 424 24.29 25.77 15.41
CA GLY A 424 23.75 26.33 16.66
C GLY A 424 22.36 26.97 16.54
N SER A 425 21.60 26.67 15.47
CA SER A 425 20.26 27.23 15.25
C SER A 425 19.12 26.35 15.79
N ARG A 426 19.41 25.07 16.08
CA ARG A 426 18.44 24.07 16.55
C ARG A 426 18.96 23.34 17.78
N ARG A 427 18.05 22.78 18.59
CA ARG A 427 18.36 22.09 19.85
C ARG A 427 17.95 20.62 19.82
N PHE A 428 18.74 19.80 20.49
CA PHE A 428 18.28 18.52 21.03
C PHE A 428 17.59 18.76 22.36
N VAL A 429 16.52 18.01 22.65
CA VAL A 429 15.64 18.29 23.79
C VAL A 429 15.52 17.14 24.78
N GLN A 430 15.94 15.93 24.40
CA GLN A 430 15.79 14.74 25.24
C GLN A 430 16.83 13.67 24.93
N ALA A 431 17.24 12.91 25.95
CA ALA A 431 18.13 11.76 25.85
C ALA A 431 17.42 10.42 26.12
N TYR A 432 17.92 9.36 25.47
CA TYR A 432 17.36 8.01 25.49
C TYR A 432 18.43 6.93 25.60
N THR A 433 18.04 5.74 26.04
CA THR A 433 18.92 4.56 26.14
C THR A 433 19.13 3.85 24.80
N THR A 434 18.16 3.96 23.89
CA THR A 434 18.21 3.31 22.57
C THR A 434 17.81 4.29 21.47
N ALA A 435 18.19 3.97 20.22
CA ALA A 435 17.91 4.80 19.06
C ALA A 435 16.40 5.01 18.82
N GLU A 436 15.57 4.02 19.17
CA GLU A 436 14.11 4.09 18.96
C GLU A 436 13.43 5.14 19.84
N CYS A 437 14.14 5.70 20.80
CA CYS A 437 13.65 6.77 21.68
C CYS A 437 12.35 6.40 22.43
N THR A 438 12.20 5.12 22.79
CA THR A 438 11.05 4.62 23.56
C THR A 438 11.29 4.64 25.07
N ILE A 439 12.55 4.60 25.50
CA ILE A 439 12.95 4.59 26.91
C ILE A 439 13.83 5.82 27.18
N PRO A 440 13.31 6.82 27.91
CA PRO A 440 14.12 7.97 28.35
C PRO A 440 15.35 7.50 29.12
N LEU A 441 16.45 8.24 29.00
CA LEU A 441 17.69 7.91 29.69
C LEU A 441 17.46 7.88 31.22
N PRO A 442 17.72 6.75 31.91
CA PRO A 442 17.54 6.64 33.35
C PRO A 442 18.59 7.46 34.09
N ASN A 443 18.34 7.73 35.37
CA ASN A 443 19.28 8.45 36.23
C ASN A 443 20.45 7.54 36.64
N SER A 444 21.39 7.37 35.73
CA SER A 444 22.64 6.64 35.92
C SER A 444 23.68 7.22 35.00
N ASP A 445 24.93 7.29 35.45
CA ASP A 445 26.05 7.78 34.66
C ASP A 445 26.29 6.86 33.46
N VAL A 446 26.56 7.46 32.30
CA VAL A 446 26.70 6.75 31.01
C VAL A 446 27.74 7.42 30.13
N SER A 447 28.47 6.65 29.31
CA SER A 447 29.38 7.19 28.29
C SER A 447 28.73 7.27 26.90
N THR A 448 27.62 6.56 26.70
CA THR A 448 26.92 6.44 25.41
C THR A 448 25.42 6.61 25.64
N PHE A 449 24.80 7.44 24.82
CA PHE A 449 23.35 7.67 24.83
C PHE A 449 22.89 8.26 23.50
N TYR A 450 21.58 8.35 23.32
CA TYR A 450 20.95 8.90 22.12
C TYR A 450 20.28 10.21 22.44
N ILE A 451 20.48 11.23 21.61
CA ILE A 451 19.83 12.54 21.72
C ILE A 451 18.89 12.76 20.55
N ARG A 452 17.73 13.37 20.82
CA ARG A 452 16.67 13.57 19.83
C ARG A 452 16.28 15.03 19.68
N THR A 453 15.92 15.43 18.46
CA THR A 453 15.40 16.76 18.16
C THR A 453 14.01 17.01 18.74
N ASP A 454 13.58 18.27 18.75
CA ASP A 454 12.24 18.68 19.16
C ASP A 454 11.15 18.15 18.21
N GLN A 455 10.34 17.22 18.72
CA GLN A 455 9.27 16.57 17.98
C GLN A 455 8.12 17.52 17.60
N GLY A 456 7.99 18.66 18.27
CA GLY A 456 7.01 19.69 17.94
C GLY A 456 7.35 20.50 16.69
N ILE A 457 8.55 20.32 16.11
CA ILE A 457 9.03 21.07 14.96
C ILE A 457 9.47 20.09 13.86
N PRO A 458 8.58 19.67 12.94
CA PRO A 458 8.94 18.71 11.89
C PRO A 458 10.12 19.14 11.02
N ALA A 459 10.32 20.45 10.84
CA ALA A 459 11.46 21.03 10.11
C ALA A 459 12.80 20.99 10.86
N ALA A 460 12.83 20.44 12.08
CA ALA A 460 14.04 20.17 12.85
C ALA A 460 14.77 18.89 12.36
N ARG A 461 14.08 18.02 11.62
CA ARG A 461 14.65 16.79 11.05
C ARG A 461 15.67 17.07 9.95
N TRP A 462 16.50 16.08 9.62
CA TRP A 462 17.49 16.13 8.54
C TRP A 462 17.21 15.06 7.47
N ASN A 463 17.93 15.09 6.34
CA ASN A 463 17.81 14.01 5.34
C ASN A 463 18.48 12.75 5.86
N THR A 464 18.11 11.57 5.35
CA THR A 464 18.72 10.32 5.86
C THR A 464 20.23 10.27 5.66
N ASP A 465 20.76 10.98 4.66
CA ASP A 465 22.19 11.10 4.33
C ASP A 465 22.86 12.38 4.89
N ALA A 466 22.27 13.02 5.90
CA ALA A 466 22.85 14.22 6.50
C ALA A 466 23.93 13.87 7.52
N ASP A 467 25.02 14.63 7.50
CA ASP A 467 26.18 14.45 8.38
C ASP A 467 26.52 15.75 9.13
N GLY A 468 27.63 15.75 9.87
CA GLY A 468 28.08 16.90 10.64
C GLY A 468 28.54 18.12 9.82
N SER A 469 28.65 17.99 8.50
CA SER A 469 29.20 18.97 7.58
C SER A 469 28.26 19.38 6.44
N GLN A 470 27.34 18.50 6.03
CA GLN A 470 26.41 18.73 4.93
C GLN A 470 25.02 18.14 5.23
N PRO A 471 23.95 18.73 4.66
CA PRO A 471 22.58 18.27 4.88
C PRO A 471 22.18 17.04 4.05
N GLY A 472 23.13 16.41 3.35
CA GLY A 472 22.88 15.36 2.36
C GLY A 472 22.73 15.87 0.92
N ASP A 473 22.48 14.96 -0.02
CA ASP A 473 22.24 15.26 -1.43
C ASP A 473 20.96 16.10 -1.64
N ALA A 474 20.92 16.91 -2.70
CA ALA A 474 19.79 17.79 -3.00
C ALA A 474 18.49 17.02 -3.29
N GLY A 475 18.57 15.78 -3.79
CA GLY A 475 17.45 14.89 -4.03
C GLY A 475 16.98 14.12 -2.80
N SER A 476 17.71 14.19 -1.69
CA SER A 476 17.45 13.40 -0.49
C SER A 476 16.25 13.90 0.32
N SER A 477 15.77 13.06 1.22
CA SER A 477 14.68 13.39 2.12
C SER A 477 14.87 12.76 3.49
N ASP A 478 14.11 13.28 4.45
CA ASP A 478 13.84 12.59 5.69
C ASP A 478 12.99 11.32 5.46
N ARG A 479 12.72 10.54 6.52
CA ARG A 479 11.95 9.28 6.40
C ARG A 479 10.42 9.44 6.48
N GLY A 480 9.95 10.65 6.73
CA GLY A 480 8.55 10.92 7.10
C GLY A 480 8.12 10.25 8.41
N ARG A 481 6.84 10.35 8.74
CA ARG A 481 6.21 9.70 9.91
C ARG A 481 4.78 9.27 9.55
N LEU A 482 4.12 8.55 10.45
CA LEU A 482 2.70 8.25 10.27
C LEU A 482 1.90 9.56 10.17
N GLY A 483 1.31 9.83 9.00
CA GLY A 483 0.57 11.06 8.71
C GLY A 483 1.41 12.25 8.23
N GLU A 484 2.74 12.13 8.17
CA GLU A 484 3.64 13.14 7.61
C GLU A 484 4.47 12.53 6.47
N PRO A 485 4.31 12.97 5.21
CA PRO A 485 5.09 12.42 4.11
C PRO A 485 6.59 12.75 4.25
N PRO A 486 7.48 11.95 3.64
CA PRO A 486 8.89 12.27 3.50
C PRO A 486 9.09 13.64 2.86
N ALA A 487 10.06 14.41 3.35
CA ALA A 487 10.36 15.74 2.82
C ALA A 487 11.87 16.02 2.81
N ASN A 488 12.33 16.76 1.81
CA ASN A 488 13.70 17.28 1.78
C ASN A 488 13.94 18.24 2.95
N ARG A 489 15.12 18.13 3.56
CA ARG A 489 15.62 18.93 4.67
C ARG A 489 16.95 19.57 4.30
N SER A 490 17.31 20.59 5.07
CA SER A 490 18.53 21.38 4.85
C SER A 490 19.36 21.54 6.12
N ASN A 491 19.10 20.73 7.15
CA ASN A 491 19.80 20.83 8.42
C ASN A 491 21.06 19.95 8.40
N THR A 492 22.20 20.49 8.83
CA THR A 492 23.41 19.71 9.16
C THR A 492 23.32 19.18 10.58
N VAL A 493 24.08 18.12 10.89
CA VAL A 493 24.06 17.45 12.20
C VAL A 493 25.38 17.69 12.96
N ASP A 494 25.90 18.91 12.91
CA ASP A 494 27.01 19.32 13.78
C ASP A 494 26.56 19.36 15.25
N ILE A 495 27.47 19.16 16.20
CA ILE A 495 27.16 19.29 17.64
C ILE A 495 27.89 20.50 18.21
N SER A 496 27.12 21.38 18.86
CA SER A 496 27.61 22.57 19.55
C SER A 496 27.02 22.68 20.95
N PHE A 497 27.85 22.87 21.96
CA PHE A 497 27.44 23.19 23.31
C PHE A 497 28.58 23.84 24.09
N LEU A 498 28.21 24.64 25.08
CA LEU A 498 29.16 25.36 25.91
C LEU A 498 29.85 24.41 26.90
N LYS A 499 31.14 24.66 27.21
CA LYS A 499 31.85 24.01 28.31
C LYS A 499 30.98 23.99 29.58
N GLY A 500 30.92 22.85 30.26
CA GLY A 500 30.16 22.68 31.49
C GLY A 500 28.64 22.55 31.31
N VAL A 501 28.14 22.36 30.09
CA VAL A 501 26.77 21.85 29.86
C VAL A 501 26.66 20.39 30.32
N LEU A 502 27.70 19.60 30.11
CA LEU A 502 27.85 18.22 30.59
C LEU A 502 29.10 18.11 31.48
N PHE A 503 29.12 17.11 32.37
CA PHE A 503 30.19 16.90 33.33
C PHE A 503 30.60 15.43 33.39
N ALA A 504 31.85 15.13 33.73
CA ALA A 504 32.28 13.78 34.04
C ALA A 504 31.59 13.25 35.31
N ALA A 505 31.33 11.94 35.39
CA ALA A 505 30.79 11.30 36.58
C ALA A 505 31.72 11.46 37.79
N ASP A 506 33.01 11.16 37.60
CA ASP A 506 34.05 11.36 38.60
C ASP A 506 34.63 12.76 38.52
N GLY A 507 34.72 13.43 39.68
CA GLY A 507 35.30 14.77 39.82
C GLY A 507 34.47 15.90 39.20
N LYS A 508 33.44 15.61 38.40
CA LYS A 508 32.59 16.62 37.74
C LYS A 508 33.37 17.60 36.87
N THR A 509 34.44 17.17 36.20
CA THR A 509 35.14 18.01 35.22
C THR A 509 34.21 18.37 34.06
N MET A 510 34.29 19.60 33.58
CA MET A 510 33.41 20.10 32.52
C MET A 510 33.75 19.48 31.17
N ALA A 511 32.74 19.03 30.43
CA ALA A 511 32.90 18.60 29.03
C ALA A 511 33.50 19.72 28.18
N ARG A 512 34.26 19.31 27.16
CA ARG A 512 34.86 20.17 26.13
C ARG A 512 33.83 21.12 25.51
N ASN A 513 34.29 22.30 25.13
CA ASN A 513 33.49 23.28 24.41
C ASN A 513 33.38 22.95 22.91
N TYR A 514 32.20 23.08 22.31
CA TYR A 514 31.99 22.90 20.86
C TYR A 514 31.20 24.06 20.25
N GLY A 515 31.72 24.60 19.15
CA GLY A 515 31.05 25.61 18.31
C GLY A 515 30.96 27.02 18.91
N LEU A 516 31.60 27.28 20.05
CA LEU A 516 31.49 28.52 20.82
C LEU A 516 32.84 28.97 21.37
N ASN A 517 32.98 30.26 21.68
CA ASN A 517 34.19 30.86 22.27
C ASN A 517 35.49 30.44 21.56
N THR A 518 35.50 30.52 20.23
CA THR A 518 36.60 30.10 19.32
C THR A 518 36.81 28.60 19.14
N ALA A 519 36.11 27.73 19.89
CA ALA A 519 36.08 26.30 19.64
C ALA A 519 35.27 25.99 18.37
N LEU A 520 35.74 25.01 17.60
CA LEU A 520 35.02 24.51 16.43
C LEU A 520 33.81 23.67 16.86
N ALA A 521 32.76 23.66 16.06
CA ALA A 521 31.67 22.71 16.23
C ALA A 521 32.18 21.29 15.97
N TYR A 522 31.55 20.29 16.60
CA TYR A 522 31.83 18.90 16.25
C TYR A 522 31.15 18.59 14.92
N THR A 523 31.90 18.62 13.82
CA THR A 523 31.41 18.36 12.47
C THR A 523 31.70 16.94 11.97
N ALA A 524 32.31 16.09 12.81
CA ALA A 524 32.64 14.71 12.48
C ALA A 524 31.48 13.74 12.77
N THR A 525 30.25 14.25 12.89
CA THR A 525 29.06 13.40 12.96
C THR A 525 28.97 12.60 11.66
N VAL A 526 29.01 11.28 11.75
CA VAL A 526 28.94 10.38 10.60
C VAL A 526 27.49 10.02 10.29
N ASP A 527 27.26 9.62 9.05
CA ASP A 527 25.98 9.06 8.66
C ASP A 527 25.88 7.55 8.92
N GLU A 528 24.97 7.16 9.81
CA GLU A 528 24.56 5.76 10.02
C GLU A 528 23.03 5.60 9.83
N CYS A 529 22.36 6.62 9.27
CA CYS A 529 20.92 6.65 9.15
C CYS A 529 20.52 5.92 7.87
N ARG A 530 19.89 4.76 8.06
CA ARG A 530 19.60 3.84 6.96
C ARG A 530 18.65 4.44 5.90
N PRO A 531 18.86 4.18 4.61
CA PRO A 531 17.97 4.63 3.54
C PRO A 531 16.59 4.01 3.68
N VAL A 532 15.53 4.74 3.30
CA VAL A 532 14.15 4.25 3.30
C VAL A 532 13.50 4.41 1.93
N LEU A 533 12.53 3.54 1.59
CA LEU A 533 11.66 3.78 0.45
C LEU A 533 10.73 4.97 0.75
N VAL A 534 10.67 5.95 -0.15
CA VAL A 534 9.89 7.20 0.03
C VAL A 534 8.80 7.39 -1.02
N SER A 535 8.91 6.75 -2.18
CA SER A 535 7.79 6.64 -3.13
C SER A 535 7.81 5.33 -3.90
N ALA A 536 6.62 4.88 -4.29
CA ALA A 536 6.40 3.77 -5.20
C ALA A 536 5.31 4.20 -6.18
N GLU A 537 5.67 4.25 -7.46
CA GLU A 537 4.83 4.82 -8.50
C GLU A 537 4.61 3.81 -9.62
N VAL A 538 3.46 3.91 -10.28
CA VAL A 538 3.09 3.08 -11.42
C VAL A 538 2.62 3.95 -12.58
N GLY A 539 2.67 3.41 -13.79
CA GLY A 539 2.11 4.04 -14.97
C GLY A 539 2.44 3.26 -16.24
N GLN A 540 2.18 3.87 -17.38
CA GLN A 540 2.53 3.36 -18.70
C GLN A 540 3.49 4.32 -19.39
N ALA A 541 4.56 3.80 -19.98
CA ALA A 541 5.51 4.59 -20.74
C ALA A 541 4.84 5.24 -21.96
N ALA A 542 5.31 6.42 -22.34
CA ALA A 542 4.84 7.06 -23.56
C ALA A 542 5.15 6.21 -24.80
N LEU A 543 4.25 6.27 -25.76
CA LEU A 543 4.42 5.67 -27.09
C LEU A 543 5.26 6.58 -27.98
N SER A 544 6.28 6.02 -28.62
CA SER A 544 6.97 6.65 -29.74
C SER A 544 6.23 6.39 -31.06
N VAL A 545 5.95 7.45 -31.82
CA VAL A 545 5.24 7.34 -33.10
C VAL A 545 6.18 6.88 -34.22
N ASN A 546 5.79 5.81 -34.92
CA ASN A 546 6.36 5.31 -36.18
C ASN A 546 7.89 5.12 -36.18
N ASN A 547 8.45 4.58 -35.10
CA ASN A 547 9.87 4.26 -34.96
C ASN A 547 10.12 2.75 -34.92
N LEU A 548 10.94 2.22 -35.84
CA LEU A 548 11.33 0.81 -35.90
C LEU A 548 12.31 0.40 -34.78
N ASN A 549 13.03 1.36 -34.20
CA ASN A 549 13.90 1.17 -33.02
C ASN A 549 13.47 2.13 -31.89
N PRO A 550 12.29 1.90 -31.28
CA PRO A 550 11.81 2.75 -30.19
C PRO A 550 12.66 2.54 -28.92
N PRO A 551 12.53 3.40 -27.90
CA PRO A 551 13.14 3.17 -26.59
C PRO A 551 12.76 1.79 -26.04
N ALA A 552 13.67 1.18 -25.28
CA ALA A 552 13.49 -0.20 -24.84
C ALA A 552 12.25 -0.43 -23.96
N TYR A 553 11.76 0.61 -23.27
CA TYR A 553 10.58 0.60 -22.39
C TYR A 553 9.30 1.12 -23.07
N ASP A 554 9.34 1.45 -24.36
CA ASP A 554 8.25 2.08 -25.13
C ASP A 554 6.88 1.44 -24.86
N ALA A 555 5.86 2.24 -24.52
CA ALA A 555 4.47 1.82 -24.25
C ALA A 555 4.23 0.72 -23.19
N HIS A 556 5.26 0.27 -22.46
CA HIS A 556 5.11 -0.75 -21.42
C HIS A 556 4.66 -0.17 -20.08
N ASN A 557 3.98 -1.00 -19.30
CA ASN A 557 3.68 -0.74 -17.90
C ASN A 557 4.98 -0.65 -17.09
N PHE A 558 5.02 0.21 -16.07
CA PHE A 558 6.20 0.36 -15.23
C PHE A 558 5.89 0.50 -13.74
N ILE A 559 6.92 0.22 -12.95
CA ILE A 559 7.01 0.53 -11.52
C ILE A 559 8.25 1.41 -11.33
N GLN A 560 8.12 2.53 -10.65
CA GLN A 560 9.22 3.42 -10.31
C GLN A 560 9.31 3.55 -8.78
N LEU A 561 10.46 3.21 -8.23
CA LEU A 561 10.75 3.31 -6.80
C LEU A 561 11.71 4.46 -6.56
N ARG A 562 11.54 5.13 -5.42
CA ARG A 562 12.46 6.17 -4.93
C ARG A 562 12.86 5.90 -3.49
N TRP A 563 14.16 5.96 -3.20
CA TRP A 563 14.73 5.94 -1.86
C TRP A 563 15.03 7.36 -1.34
N SER A 564 15.12 7.51 -0.02
CA SER A 564 15.36 8.79 0.66
C SER A 564 16.72 9.40 0.33
N GLU A 565 17.63 8.63 -0.23
CA GLU A 565 19.01 8.99 -0.59
C GLU A 565 19.49 8.05 -1.71
N PRO A 566 20.65 8.29 -2.33
CA PRO A 566 21.23 7.39 -3.32
C PRO A 566 21.53 6.01 -2.72
N VAL A 567 21.12 4.95 -3.42
CA VAL A 567 21.36 3.56 -2.98
C VAL A 567 22.00 2.73 -4.07
N ASP A 568 22.87 1.83 -3.64
CA ASP A 568 23.33 0.68 -4.42
C ASP A 568 22.24 -0.36 -4.56
N LEU A 569 22.17 -0.97 -5.75
CA LEU A 569 21.15 -1.96 -6.09
C LEU A 569 21.75 -3.35 -6.28
N GLY A 570 22.60 -3.76 -5.34
CA GLY A 570 23.28 -5.06 -5.35
C GLY A 570 24.24 -5.21 -6.53
N GLY A 571 24.06 -6.25 -7.36
CA GLY A 571 24.86 -6.44 -8.56
C GLY A 571 24.53 -5.49 -9.72
N LEU A 572 23.43 -4.73 -9.64
CA LEU A 572 22.99 -3.82 -10.72
C LEU A 572 23.85 -2.57 -10.78
N THR A 573 24.12 -1.99 -9.61
CA THR A 573 25.06 -0.89 -9.41
C THR A 573 25.87 -1.20 -8.16
N THR A 574 27.20 -1.04 -8.24
CA THR A 574 28.12 -1.18 -7.10
C THR A 574 28.65 0.18 -6.62
N ASN A 575 28.00 1.26 -7.07
CA ASN A 575 28.23 2.62 -6.63
C ASN A 575 26.86 3.32 -6.57
N ALA A 576 26.48 3.81 -5.39
CA ALA A 576 25.16 4.37 -5.13
C ALA A 576 24.82 5.56 -6.06
N THR A 577 25.84 6.20 -6.63
CA THR A 577 25.71 7.32 -7.57
C THR A 577 25.64 6.91 -9.05
N ASP A 578 25.74 5.62 -9.37
CA ASP A 578 25.68 5.13 -10.75
C ASP A 578 24.26 5.23 -11.32
N ILE A 579 24.15 6.03 -12.38
CA ILE A 579 22.93 6.33 -13.12
C ILE A 579 22.99 5.88 -14.58
N THR A 580 23.96 5.03 -14.94
CA THR A 580 24.23 4.66 -16.33
C THR A 580 23.49 3.42 -16.79
N VAL A 581 23.01 2.58 -15.86
CA VAL A 581 22.32 1.33 -16.18
C VAL A 581 21.01 1.61 -16.91
N ALA A 582 20.86 1.03 -18.09
CA ALA A 582 19.65 1.14 -18.91
C ALA A 582 19.32 -0.22 -19.54
N ASN A 583 18.03 -0.59 -19.51
CA ASN A 583 17.50 -1.81 -20.12
C ASN A 583 18.23 -3.09 -19.67
N GLN A 584 18.60 -3.14 -18.40
CA GLN A 584 19.24 -4.33 -17.83
C GLN A 584 18.19 -5.40 -17.54
N GLN A 585 18.47 -6.65 -17.92
CA GLN A 585 17.57 -7.77 -17.72
C GLN A 585 17.35 -8.04 -16.22
N SER A 586 16.10 -8.29 -15.80
CA SER A 586 15.80 -8.72 -14.42
C SER A 586 16.30 -10.12 -14.10
N MET A 587 16.39 -10.45 -12.81
CA MET A 587 16.77 -11.75 -12.28
C MET A 587 15.77 -12.22 -11.21
N ALA A 588 15.66 -13.54 -11.02
CA ALA A 588 14.81 -14.11 -9.97
C ALA A 588 15.31 -13.80 -8.56
N ALA A 589 16.63 -13.85 -8.38
CA ALA A 589 17.31 -13.69 -7.09
C ALA A 589 17.98 -12.32 -6.95
N PHE A 590 18.10 -11.86 -5.72
CA PHE A 590 18.82 -10.64 -5.32
C PHE A 590 19.98 -11.06 -4.40
N GLY A 591 21.20 -10.65 -4.71
CA GLY A 591 22.40 -11.29 -4.15
C GLY A 591 23.72 -10.69 -4.67
N VAL A 592 24.87 -11.16 -4.17
CA VAL A 592 26.18 -10.73 -4.69
C VAL A 592 26.27 -11.12 -6.17
N GLY A 593 26.44 -10.14 -7.06
CA GLY A 593 26.43 -10.36 -8.51
C GLY A 593 25.03 -10.65 -9.10
N GLN A 594 23.96 -10.44 -8.33
CA GLN A 594 22.57 -10.57 -8.72
C GLN A 594 21.80 -9.31 -8.30
N TRP A 595 20.65 -9.04 -8.91
CA TRP A 595 19.95 -7.77 -8.66
C TRP A 595 18.43 -7.85 -8.71
N GLY A 596 17.85 -9.06 -8.70
CA GLY A 596 16.41 -9.23 -8.64
C GLY A 596 15.66 -8.48 -9.75
N GLY A 597 14.53 -7.87 -9.40
CA GLY A 597 13.69 -7.11 -10.33
C GLY A 597 12.67 -7.95 -11.09
N ALA A 598 12.63 -9.26 -10.85
CA ALA A 598 11.53 -10.11 -11.29
C ALA A 598 10.24 -9.72 -10.56
N LEU A 599 9.16 -9.48 -11.31
CA LEU A 599 7.83 -9.23 -10.77
C LEU A 599 7.00 -10.51 -10.87
N SER A 600 6.46 -10.96 -9.73
CA SER A 600 5.59 -12.14 -9.68
C SER A 600 4.49 -11.94 -8.66
N GLY A 601 3.24 -11.90 -9.11
CA GLY A 601 2.10 -11.53 -8.28
C GLY A 601 2.27 -10.08 -7.79
N THR A 602 2.40 -9.90 -6.49
CA THR A 602 2.60 -8.61 -5.82
C THR A 602 4.04 -8.31 -5.42
N THR A 603 4.98 -9.20 -5.72
CA THR A 603 6.38 -9.08 -5.25
C THR A 603 7.30 -8.69 -6.39
N LEU A 604 8.01 -7.57 -6.21
CA LEU A 604 9.15 -7.16 -7.03
C LEU A 604 10.44 -7.59 -6.32
N SER A 605 11.02 -8.71 -6.78
CA SER A 605 12.12 -9.41 -6.12
C SER A 605 13.27 -8.46 -5.73
N GLY A 606 13.57 -8.42 -4.43
CA GLY A 606 14.65 -7.62 -3.86
C GLY A 606 14.31 -6.18 -3.49
N TYR A 607 13.25 -5.59 -4.06
CA TYR A 607 12.98 -4.15 -3.95
C TYR A 607 11.71 -3.80 -3.17
N ALA A 608 10.58 -4.45 -3.46
CA ALA A 608 9.30 -4.13 -2.80
C ALA A 608 8.25 -5.24 -2.93
N ASP A 609 7.35 -5.29 -1.97
CA ASP A 609 6.07 -6.03 -1.99
C ASP A 609 4.91 -5.03 -1.98
N PHE A 610 3.89 -5.28 -2.79
CA PHE A 610 2.69 -4.45 -2.88
C PHE A 610 1.50 -5.12 -2.18
N ALA A 611 0.67 -4.34 -1.49
CA ALA A 611 -0.49 -4.89 -0.77
C ALA A 611 -1.58 -5.47 -1.69
N ALA A 612 -1.70 -4.94 -2.91
CA ALA A 612 -2.66 -5.38 -3.91
C ALA A 612 -2.09 -5.18 -5.33
N GLY A 613 -2.81 -5.71 -6.33
CA GLY A 613 -2.33 -5.87 -7.70
C GLY A 613 -1.81 -7.28 -7.95
N SER A 614 -1.51 -7.61 -9.20
CA SER A 614 -0.95 -8.91 -9.58
C SER A 614 -0.50 -8.88 -11.03
N ALA A 615 0.75 -9.26 -11.28
CA ALA A 615 1.25 -9.56 -12.61
C ALA A 615 1.73 -11.01 -12.67
N SER A 616 1.29 -11.74 -13.69
CA SER A 616 1.80 -13.07 -14.01
C SER A 616 2.46 -13.01 -15.37
N LEU A 617 3.78 -13.15 -15.37
CA LEU A 617 4.63 -12.96 -16.54
C LEU A 617 5.12 -14.29 -17.09
N ALA A 618 5.39 -14.32 -18.39
CA ALA A 618 6.11 -15.40 -19.04
C ALA A 618 7.05 -14.84 -20.11
N ALA A 619 7.97 -15.67 -20.55
CA ALA A 619 8.87 -15.40 -21.66
C ALA A 619 8.49 -16.30 -22.83
N ARG A 620 8.59 -15.79 -24.06
CA ARG A 620 8.47 -16.61 -25.26
C ARG A 620 9.66 -17.58 -25.30
N THR A 621 9.40 -18.86 -25.53
CA THR A 621 10.47 -19.89 -25.54
C THR A 621 10.68 -20.44 -26.95
N GLY A 622 11.92 -20.34 -27.45
CA GLY A 622 12.38 -21.16 -28.58
C GLY A 622 11.98 -20.72 -30.00
N SER A 623 11.74 -19.42 -30.26
CA SER A 623 11.25 -18.92 -31.56
C SER A 623 12.25 -18.06 -32.40
N VAL A 624 13.57 -18.37 -32.35
CA VAL A 624 14.69 -18.07 -33.33
C VAL A 624 15.69 -16.91 -33.01
N PRO A 625 16.87 -16.73 -33.69
CA PRO A 625 18.22 -17.35 -33.58
C PRO A 625 19.28 -16.48 -32.83
N ALA A 626 18.92 -15.70 -31.80
CA ALA A 626 19.91 -14.92 -31.03
C ALA A 626 20.31 -15.67 -29.74
N ALA A 627 21.56 -15.53 -29.28
CA ALA A 627 22.01 -16.14 -28.03
C ALA A 627 21.19 -15.64 -26.81
N ASP A 628 20.69 -14.40 -26.89
CA ASP A 628 19.99 -13.69 -25.81
C ASP A 628 18.54 -14.16 -25.57
N ASP A 629 17.96 -14.97 -26.46
CA ASP A 629 16.59 -15.50 -26.36
C ASP A 629 16.54 -16.99 -25.92
N ASN A 630 17.71 -17.62 -25.76
CA ASN A 630 17.77 -19.04 -25.45
C ASN A 630 17.56 -19.32 -23.95
N GLY A 631 16.41 -19.91 -23.60
CA GLY A 631 16.12 -20.37 -22.24
C GLY A 631 15.65 -19.28 -21.28
N LEU A 632 15.09 -18.17 -21.80
CA LEU A 632 14.50 -17.11 -20.99
C LEU A 632 13.37 -17.62 -20.11
N THR A 633 13.28 -17.04 -18.92
CA THR A 633 12.23 -17.35 -17.93
C THR A 633 11.42 -16.10 -17.61
N ALA A 634 10.26 -16.28 -16.98
CA ALA A 634 9.42 -15.18 -16.49
C ALA A 634 10.17 -14.18 -15.58
N ALA A 635 11.25 -14.61 -14.93
CA ALA A 635 12.03 -13.75 -14.04
C ALA A 635 12.98 -12.79 -14.78
N GLN A 636 13.10 -12.91 -16.10
CA GLN A 636 14.09 -12.22 -16.92
C GLN A 636 13.48 -11.27 -17.96
N VAL A 637 12.18 -10.97 -17.87
CA VAL A 637 11.47 -10.21 -18.89
C VAL A 637 11.25 -8.74 -18.53
N ASN A 638 11.65 -8.29 -17.34
CA ASN A 638 11.56 -6.89 -16.96
C ASN A 638 12.86 -6.15 -17.28
N GLY A 639 12.74 -4.92 -17.77
CA GLY A 639 13.87 -4.04 -18.01
C GLY A 639 14.11 -3.10 -16.83
N LEU A 640 15.31 -3.10 -16.27
CA LEU A 640 15.71 -2.26 -15.13
C LEU A 640 16.53 -1.06 -15.61
N TYR A 641 16.20 0.12 -15.08
CA TYR A 641 16.79 1.40 -15.49
C TYR A 641 17.14 2.25 -14.27
N ARG A 642 18.41 2.64 -14.19
CA ARG A 642 18.90 3.75 -13.36
C ARG A 642 19.03 5.03 -14.17
N ALA A 643 19.33 4.90 -15.46
CA ALA A 643 19.26 5.98 -16.44
C ALA A 643 17.81 6.33 -16.81
N ALA A 644 17.62 7.28 -17.73
CA ALA A 644 16.31 7.56 -18.31
C ALA A 644 15.61 6.27 -18.77
N PRO A 645 14.34 6.04 -18.39
CA PRO A 645 13.34 7.03 -18.00
C PRO A 645 13.18 7.26 -16.49
N ASN A 646 14.08 6.73 -15.65
CA ASN A 646 14.07 6.99 -14.21
C ASN A 646 14.09 8.50 -13.90
N ALA A 647 13.07 8.98 -13.19
CA ALA A 647 12.89 10.38 -12.84
C ALA A 647 13.72 10.83 -11.63
N TYR A 648 14.28 9.88 -10.86
CA TYR A 648 14.90 10.15 -9.56
C TYR A 648 16.42 9.95 -9.55
N SER A 649 17.05 9.83 -10.71
CA SER A 649 18.52 9.70 -10.81
C SER A 649 19.01 8.57 -9.88
N ALA A 650 20.09 8.79 -9.12
CA ALA A 650 20.68 7.82 -8.20
C ALA A 650 19.74 7.34 -7.06
N HIS A 651 18.67 8.08 -6.77
CA HIS A 651 17.66 7.71 -5.76
C HIS A 651 16.60 6.75 -6.31
N GLY A 652 16.60 6.48 -7.61
CA GLY A 652 15.50 5.81 -8.29
C GLY A 652 15.83 4.45 -8.87
N LEU A 653 14.80 3.64 -9.06
CA LEU A 653 14.82 2.49 -9.96
C LEU A 653 13.52 2.49 -10.77
N TYR A 654 13.65 2.51 -12.09
CA TYR A 654 12.53 2.30 -12.99
C TYR A 654 12.55 0.88 -13.53
N VAL A 655 11.43 0.18 -13.39
CA VAL A 655 11.22 -1.20 -13.83
C VAL A 655 10.15 -1.21 -14.91
N SER A 656 10.56 -1.44 -16.16
CA SER A 656 9.64 -1.69 -17.27
C SER A 656 9.16 -3.14 -17.21
N VAL A 657 7.88 -3.33 -16.87
CA VAL A 657 7.27 -4.65 -16.69
C VAL A 657 7.03 -5.30 -18.05
N ALA A 658 7.47 -6.55 -18.22
CA ALA A 658 7.55 -7.24 -19.52
C ALA A 658 8.35 -6.50 -20.60
N GLY A 659 9.04 -5.41 -20.24
CA GLY A 659 9.63 -4.45 -21.18
C GLY A 659 11.13 -4.61 -21.40
N TRP A 660 11.75 -5.72 -20.98
CA TRP A 660 13.12 -5.99 -21.42
C TRP A 660 13.14 -6.27 -22.92
N SER A 661 14.12 -5.71 -23.63
CA SER A 661 14.23 -5.90 -25.08
C SER A 661 15.66 -5.90 -25.59
N PHE A 662 15.84 -6.40 -26.81
CA PHE A 662 17.11 -6.35 -27.54
C PHE A 662 16.87 -6.07 -29.03
N THR A 663 17.92 -5.73 -29.77
CA THR A 663 17.84 -5.43 -31.22
C THR A 663 18.31 -6.62 -32.04
N TYR A 664 17.64 -6.88 -33.17
CA TYR A 664 18.01 -7.96 -34.10
C TYR A 664 18.74 -7.40 -35.33
N ASN A 665 19.78 -8.11 -35.82
CA ASN A 665 20.72 -7.60 -36.83
C ASN A 665 20.51 -8.25 -38.22
N GLY A 666 19.99 -7.47 -39.17
CA GLY A 666 19.72 -7.88 -40.56
C GLY A 666 19.48 -6.72 -41.54
N GLY A 667 20.01 -5.52 -41.26
CA GLY A 667 19.89 -4.34 -42.14
C GLY A 667 18.81 -3.33 -41.78
N THR A 668 17.91 -3.66 -40.84
CA THR A 668 16.95 -2.75 -40.20
C THR A 668 16.89 -3.09 -38.72
N GLU A 669 17.27 -2.17 -37.82
CA GLU A 669 17.31 -2.38 -36.37
C GLU A 669 15.87 -2.49 -35.82
N ILE A 670 15.30 -3.70 -35.78
CA ILE A 670 14.00 -3.96 -35.16
C ILE A 670 14.22 -4.44 -33.72
N ARG A 671 13.44 -3.88 -32.79
CA ARG A 671 13.48 -4.24 -31.36
C ARG A 671 12.50 -5.36 -31.05
N PHE A 672 12.93 -6.31 -30.21
CA PHE A 672 12.15 -7.47 -29.80
C PHE A 672 11.92 -7.51 -28.28
N TRP A 673 10.68 -7.77 -27.85
CA TRP A 673 10.28 -7.95 -26.46
C TRP A 673 9.79 -9.39 -26.23
N PRO A 674 10.54 -10.24 -25.50
CA PRO A 674 10.14 -11.61 -25.22
C PRO A 674 9.12 -11.74 -24.08
N GLY A 675 8.89 -10.69 -23.30
CA GLY A 675 7.98 -10.70 -22.15
C GLY A 675 6.52 -10.54 -22.55
N TYR A 676 5.64 -11.21 -21.82
CA TYR A 676 4.18 -11.00 -21.94
C TYR A 676 3.45 -11.37 -20.64
N PHE A 677 2.24 -10.84 -20.49
CA PHE A 677 1.33 -11.21 -19.41
C PHE A 677 0.54 -12.46 -19.77
N VAL A 678 0.56 -13.50 -18.93
CA VAL A 678 -0.20 -14.74 -19.18
C VAL A 678 -1.71 -14.57 -18.96
N ALA A 679 -2.10 -13.52 -18.23
CA ALA A 679 -3.46 -13.08 -17.99
C ALA A 679 -3.44 -11.57 -17.76
N SER A 680 -4.56 -10.87 -17.96
CA SER A 680 -4.67 -9.44 -17.74
C SER A 680 -4.12 -9.05 -16.36
N PRO A 681 -3.09 -8.19 -16.28
CA PRO A 681 -2.52 -7.80 -15.01
C PRO A 681 -3.49 -6.91 -14.23
N THR A 682 -3.33 -6.82 -12.92
CA THR A 682 -3.96 -5.80 -12.09
C THR A 682 -2.90 -4.86 -11.55
N VAL A 683 -3.18 -3.56 -11.64
CA VAL A 683 -2.23 -2.50 -11.29
C VAL A 683 -1.82 -2.64 -9.82
N PRO A 684 -0.51 -2.60 -9.49
CA PRO A 684 -0.04 -2.54 -8.11
C PRO A 684 -0.71 -1.37 -7.36
N SER A 685 -1.22 -1.64 -6.17
CA SER A 685 -1.95 -0.66 -5.38
C SER A 685 -1.85 -0.95 -3.88
N GLY A 686 -2.33 -0.02 -3.05
CA GLY A 686 -2.22 -0.11 -1.59
C GLY A 686 -0.83 0.28 -1.09
N LEU A 687 -0.37 -0.33 0.00
CA LEU A 687 0.94 -0.01 0.57
C LEU A 687 2.07 -0.77 -0.14
N ALA A 688 3.17 -0.08 -0.42
CA ALA A 688 4.43 -0.67 -0.82
C ALA A 688 5.29 -0.91 0.44
N THR A 689 5.79 -2.12 0.60
CA THR A 689 6.66 -2.50 1.71
C THR A 689 7.98 -3.03 1.20
N ILE A 690 9.08 -2.72 1.88
CA ILE A 690 10.42 -3.20 1.55
C ILE A 690 10.86 -4.23 2.61
N PRO A 691 11.25 -5.46 2.21
CA PRO A 691 11.86 -6.41 3.13
C PRO A 691 13.28 -5.98 3.51
N ALA A 692 13.84 -6.58 4.56
CA ALA A 692 15.23 -6.33 4.92
C ALA A 692 16.15 -6.85 3.80
N ASN A 693 17.03 -5.99 3.31
CA ASN A 693 17.95 -6.32 2.21
C ASN A 693 19.34 -5.73 2.49
N ALA A 694 20.32 -6.60 2.77
CA ALA A 694 21.68 -6.19 3.14
C ALA A 694 22.53 -5.67 1.97
N GLN A 695 21.98 -5.67 0.77
CA GLN A 695 22.68 -5.28 -0.46
C GLN A 695 22.05 -4.08 -1.16
N LEU A 696 20.92 -3.61 -0.66
CA LEU A 696 20.47 -2.25 -0.90
C LEU A 696 21.13 -1.40 0.16
N VAL A 697 22.24 -0.75 -0.16
CA VAL A 697 23.03 0.03 0.79
C VAL A 697 23.22 1.45 0.28
N ASP A 698 23.36 2.42 1.16
CA ASP A 698 23.80 3.77 0.79
C ASP A 698 25.31 3.81 0.48
N ALA A 699 25.85 5.02 0.30
CA ALA A 699 27.28 5.24 0.03
C ALA A 699 28.21 4.88 1.21
N ASP A 700 27.70 4.92 2.44
CA ASP A 700 28.44 4.59 3.66
C ASP A 700 28.29 3.11 4.07
N GLY A 701 27.46 2.36 3.34
CA GLY A 701 27.26 0.93 3.49
C GLY A 701 26.10 0.56 4.43
N ASN A 702 25.25 1.50 4.84
CA ASN A 702 24.10 1.20 5.66
C ASN A 702 22.99 0.56 4.82
N ALA A 703 22.56 -0.63 5.23
CA ALA A 703 21.51 -1.37 4.52
C ALA A 703 20.15 -0.68 4.65
N VAL A 704 19.36 -0.69 3.57
CA VAL A 704 18.02 -0.12 3.51
C VAL A 704 17.16 -0.61 4.67
N GLU A 705 16.41 0.32 5.24
CA GLU A 705 15.58 0.07 6.39
C GLU A 705 14.30 -0.67 5.96
N PRO A 706 14.01 -1.87 6.51
CA PRO A 706 12.79 -2.60 6.19
C PRO A 706 11.55 -1.80 6.61
N THR A 707 10.39 -2.05 5.98
CA THR A 707 9.13 -1.43 6.41
C THR A 707 8.74 -1.80 7.83
N ALA A 708 9.02 -3.04 8.25
CA ALA A 708 8.89 -3.46 9.64
C ALA A 708 10.10 -2.95 10.46
N ASN A 709 9.97 -1.76 11.05
CA ASN A 709 10.92 -1.22 12.01
C ASN A 709 10.20 -0.80 13.31
N ALA A 710 10.89 -0.92 14.44
CA ALA A 710 10.43 -0.41 15.73
C ALA A 710 10.34 1.13 15.76
N TYR A 711 11.15 1.82 14.96
CA TYR A 711 11.06 3.26 14.77
C TYR A 711 10.15 3.60 13.59
N GLY A 712 9.10 4.37 13.87
CA GLY A 712 8.06 4.66 12.88
C GLY A 712 8.56 5.53 11.73
N LYS A 713 8.13 5.21 10.50
CA LYS A 713 8.35 5.99 9.28
C LYS A 713 7.05 6.15 8.49
N ALA A 714 7.06 6.96 7.43
CA ALA A 714 5.89 7.13 6.59
C ALA A 714 5.47 5.82 5.90
N ALA A 715 4.15 5.59 5.80
CA ALA A 715 3.60 4.52 4.99
C ALA A 715 3.59 4.96 3.53
N ILE A 716 4.19 4.16 2.63
CA ILE A 716 4.28 4.50 1.21
C ILE A 716 3.13 3.84 0.48
N ALA A 717 2.19 4.64 -0.01
CA ALA A 717 1.14 4.17 -0.90
C ALA A 717 1.63 4.15 -2.34
N VAL A 718 1.19 3.16 -3.11
CA VAL A 718 1.43 3.13 -4.55
C VAL A 718 0.54 4.18 -5.23
N THR A 719 1.14 5.04 -6.04
CA THR A 719 0.43 6.12 -6.76
C THR A 719 0.72 6.09 -8.25
N GLU A 720 -0.18 6.62 -9.07
CA GLU A 720 0.13 6.85 -10.49
C GLU A 720 1.13 8.00 -10.63
N LEU A 721 2.22 7.81 -11.38
CA LEU A 721 3.21 8.87 -11.62
C LEU A 721 2.57 10.08 -12.30
N VAL A 722 1.70 9.83 -13.28
CA VAL A 722 0.88 10.83 -13.95
C VAL A 722 -0.59 10.49 -13.66
N PRO A 723 -1.34 11.36 -12.95
CA PRO A 723 -2.73 11.08 -12.63
C PRO A 723 -3.57 10.75 -13.87
N GLY A 724 -4.23 9.60 -13.85
CA GLY A 724 -5.07 9.12 -14.96
C GLY A 724 -4.31 8.34 -16.04
N VAL A 725 -3.00 8.15 -15.90
CA VAL A 725 -2.19 7.28 -16.76
C VAL A 725 -1.78 6.04 -15.95
N SER A 726 -2.64 5.04 -15.97
CA SER A 726 -2.44 3.77 -15.26
C SER A 726 -1.71 2.73 -16.12
N TRP A 727 -1.54 1.52 -15.58
CA TRP A 727 -1.15 0.39 -16.42
C TRP A 727 -2.22 0.07 -17.46
N ASP A 728 -1.78 -0.29 -18.65
CA ASP A 728 -2.60 -0.95 -19.63
C ASP A 728 -2.80 -2.42 -19.27
N THR A 729 -4.02 -2.75 -18.88
CA THR A 729 -4.43 -4.10 -18.45
C THR A 729 -5.34 -4.78 -19.47
N THR A 730 -5.63 -4.11 -20.59
CA THR A 730 -6.61 -4.58 -21.56
C THR A 730 -5.95 -5.56 -22.51
N ALA A 731 -6.58 -6.70 -22.74
CA ALA A 731 -6.10 -7.64 -23.75
C ALA A 731 -6.59 -7.19 -25.12
N VAL A 732 -5.69 -7.11 -26.10
CA VAL A 732 -6.04 -6.86 -27.50
C VAL A 732 -7.03 -7.89 -28.04
N GLN A 733 -7.90 -7.43 -28.94
CA GLN A 733 -8.94 -8.24 -29.57
C GLN A 733 -8.95 -8.04 -31.09
N LEU A 734 -9.52 -9.01 -31.81
CA LEU A 734 -9.99 -8.81 -33.17
C LEU A 734 -11.16 -7.82 -33.17
N ALA A 735 -11.08 -6.82 -34.04
CA ALA A 735 -12.14 -5.83 -34.20
C ALA A 735 -13.41 -6.46 -34.80
N GLN A 736 -14.56 -5.80 -34.63
CA GLN A 736 -15.85 -6.14 -35.26
C GLN A 736 -16.51 -4.93 -35.95
N THR A 737 -15.74 -3.87 -36.19
CA THR A 737 -16.29 -2.56 -36.51
C THR A 737 -16.49 -2.34 -38.01
N ALA A 738 -15.63 -2.93 -38.84
CA ALA A 738 -15.67 -2.72 -40.28
C ALA A 738 -16.68 -3.64 -40.96
N LEU A 739 -16.77 -4.91 -40.53
CA LEU A 739 -17.67 -5.91 -41.10
C LEU A 739 -18.99 -6.04 -40.36
N GLY A 740 -19.04 -5.65 -39.07
CA GLY A 740 -20.23 -5.69 -38.24
C GLY A 740 -20.65 -7.09 -37.78
N ALA A 741 -21.42 -7.14 -36.68
CA ALA A 741 -21.91 -8.40 -36.15
C ALA A 741 -22.72 -9.20 -37.20
N PRO A 742 -22.54 -10.53 -37.29
CA PRO A 742 -21.83 -11.41 -36.35
C PRO A 742 -20.33 -11.60 -36.61
N TYR A 743 -19.73 -10.90 -37.58
CA TYR A 743 -18.37 -11.18 -38.04
C TYR A 743 -17.32 -10.39 -37.25
N PHE A 744 -16.19 -11.03 -36.99
CA PHE A 744 -14.95 -10.33 -36.70
C PHE A 744 -14.36 -9.77 -38.00
N ASP A 745 -13.53 -8.74 -37.90
CA ASP A 745 -12.82 -8.08 -38.99
C ASP A 745 -11.69 -9.00 -39.50
N VAL A 746 -12.07 -10.19 -40.00
CA VAL A 746 -11.26 -11.27 -40.57
C VAL A 746 -11.81 -11.60 -41.95
N LEU A 747 -11.04 -11.30 -42.98
CA LEU A 747 -11.48 -11.33 -44.37
C LEU A 747 -10.59 -12.25 -45.23
N PRO A 748 -11.16 -13.29 -45.88
CA PRO A 748 -10.45 -14.03 -46.91
C PRO A 748 -10.36 -13.18 -48.18
N PHE A 749 -9.16 -13.07 -48.74
CA PHE A 749 -8.89 -12.26 -49.93
C PHE A 749 -8.33 -13.12 -51.06
N ALA A 750 -8.98 -13.03 -52.22
CA ALA A 750 -8.62 -13.73 -53.45
C ALA A 750 -8.39 -12.70 -54.57
N THR A 751 -7.21 -12.71 -55.20
CA THR A 751 -6.93 -11.91 -56.40
C THR A 751 -7.40 -12.59 -57.68
N LEU A 752 -7.47 -13.94 -57.67
CA LEU A 752 -8.03 -14.79 -58.71
C LEU A 752 -9.14 -15.68 -58.14
N ASN A 753 -9.16 -16.98 -58.47
CA ASN A 753 -10.18 -17.91 -57.99
C ASN A 753 -9.86 -18.50 -56.61
N GLU A 754 -8.59 -18.51 -56.19
CA GLU A 754 -8.11 -19.11 -54.95
C GLU A 754 -7.89 -18.05 -53.87
N ILE A 755 -8.03 -18.43 -52.60
CA ILE A 755 -7.74 -17.53 -51.47
C ILE A 755 -6.22 -17.36 -51.35
N ASP A 756 -5.72 -16.14 -51.55
CA ASP A 756 -4.29 -15.82 -51.55
C ASP A 756 -3.78 -15.27 -50.20
N LYS A 757 -4.68 -14.69 -49.39
CA LYS A 757 -4.35 -14.15 -48.05
C LYS A 757 -5.58 -13.99 -47.16
N PHE A 758 -5.36 -13.95 -45.86
CA PHE A 758 -6.33 -13.49 -44.86
C PHE A 758 -5.90 -12.12 -44.35
N GLU A 759 -6.82 -11.17 -44.30
CA GLU A 759 -6.57 -9.85 -43.73
C GLU A 759 -7.38 -9.70 -42.44
N LEU A 760 -6.74 -9.16 -41.41
CA LEU A 760 -7.30 -9.03 -40.07
C LEU A 760 -7.11 -7.59 -39.58
N ARG A 761 -8.04 -7.15 -38.75
CA ARG A 761 -7.93 -5.90 -38.01
C ARG A 761 -8.14 -6.14 -36.52
N PHE A 762 -7.28 -5.54 -35.71
CA PHE A 762 -7.38 -5.51 -34.26
C PHE A 762 -8.06 -4.23 -33.78
N ASP A 763 -8.67 -4.27 -32.59
CA ASP A 763 -9.32 -3.12 -31.95
C ASP A 763 -8.31 -2.07 -31.47
N GLU A 764 -7.07 -2.49 -31.24
CA GLU A 764 -5.92 -1.66 -30.94
C GLU A 764 -4.65 -2.13 -31.66
N SER A 765 -3.56 -1.39 -31.49
CA SER A 765 -2.28 -1.69 -32.12
C SER A 765 -1.56 -2.87 -31.46
N VAL A 766 -1.13 -3.84 -32.27
CA VAL A 766 -0.35 -5.01 -31.85
C VAL A 766 1.15 -4.77 -32.08
N ARG A 767 2.01 -5.52 -31.37
CA ARG A 767 3.45 -5.49 -31.65
C ARG A 767 3.79 -6.35 -32.86
N ASP A 768 4.39 -5.78 -33.89
CA ASP A 768 4.81 -6.52 -35.09
C ASP A 768 5.83 -7.61 -34.76
N SER A 769 6.67 -7.36 -33.73
CA SER A 769 7.61 -8.35 -33.19
C SER A 769 6.91 -9.60 -32.63
N SER A 770 5.60 -9.55 -32.40
CA SER A 770 4.82 -10.74 -32.06
C SER A 770 4.67 -11.73 -33.22
N PHE A 771 4.77 -11.25 -34.46
CA PHE A 771 4.59 -12.04 -35.69
C PHE A 771 5.90 -12.32 -36.41
N TYR A 772 6.93 -11.50 -36.16
CA TYR A 772 8.20 -11.58 -36.87
C TYR A 772 9.14 -12.63 -36.24
N TYR A 773 9.18 -13.82 -36.84
CA TYR A 773 10.13 -14.88 -36.47
C TYR A 773 10.92 -15.38 -37.69
N ASN A 774 12.17 -14.90 -37.77
CA ASN A 774 13.34 -15.39 -38.50
C ASN A 774 13.64 -14.86 -39.94
N ASN A 775 14.82 -14.23 -40.02
CA ASN A 775 15.72 -14.06 -41.17
C ASN A 775 15.14 -13.70 -42.55
N GLY A 776 15.54 -12.53 -43.05
CA GLY A 776 15.54 -12.25 -44.47
C GLY A 776 16.22 -13.39 -45.24
N THR A 777 15.51 -13.93 -46.24
CA THR A 777 15.96 -14.90 -47.25
C THR A 777 16.06 -16.39 -46.87
N ALA A 778 14.96 -17.07 -46.48
CA ALA A 778 14.72 -18.50 -46.82
C ALA A 778 13.34 -19.05 -46.33
N THR A 779 12.37 -19.06 -47.25
CA THR A 779 11.26 -20.00 -47.55
C THR A 779 10.67 -21.06 -46.59
N LEU A 780 11.08 -21.30 -45.34
CA LEU A 780 10.37 -22.30 -44.50
C LEU A 780 10.34 -21.95 -43.00
N MET A 781 9.23 -21.38 -42.54
CA MET A 781 8.78 -21.58 -41.15
C MET A 781 8.46 -23.09 -40.96
N PRO A 782 8.84 -23.74 -39.86
CA PRO A 782 8.27 -25.05 -39.51
C PRO A 782 6.75 -24.95 -39.51
N ALA A 783 6.06 -25.91 -40.14
CA ALA A 783 4.61 -25.96 -40.17
C ALA A 783 4.04 -26.00 -38.74
N GLY A 784 3.37 -24.92 -38.33
CA GLY A 784 2.92 -24.67 -36.96
C GLY A 784 4.01 -23.95 -36.16
N LEU A 785 3.85 -22.69 -35.74
CA LEU A 785 2.67 -22.09 -35.14
C LEU A 785 2.64 -20.58 -35.39
N PRO A 786 1.48 -20.09 -35.85
CA PRO A 786 0.75 -19.04 -35.15
C PRO A 786 -0.58 -19.60 -34.67
N GLY A 787 -1.10 -19.08 -33.55
CA GLY A 787 -2.31 -19.59 -32.91
C GLY A 787 -3.57 -19.55 -33.78
N PHE A 788 -3.52 -18.85 -34.92
CA PHE A 788 -4.60 -18.74 -35.90
C PHE A 788 -4.70 -19.99 -36.76
N LEU A 789 -5.91 -20.54 -36.83
CA LEU A 789 -6.25 -21.72 -37.62
C LEU A 789 -7.47 -21.44 -38.48
N PHE A 790 -7.44 -21.89 -39.74
CA PHE A 790 -8.53 -21.71 -40.70
C PHE A 790 -9.03 -23.06 -41.27
N ARG A 791 -10.30 -23.08 -41.70
CA ARG A 791 -10.94 -24.19 -42.45
C ARG A 791 -12.08 -23.69 -43.33
N ASP A 792 -12.44 -24.43 -44.37
CA ASP A 792 -13.77 -24.28 -45.00
C ASP A 792 -14.84 -24.81 -44.02
N SER A 793 -16.02 -24.19 -43.95
CA SER A 793 -17.09 -24.57 -43.03
C SER A 793 -17.58 -26.02 -43.24
N ASN A 794 -17.31 -26.59 -44.41
CA ASN A 794 -17.63 -27.98 -44.74
C ASN A 794 -16.48 -28.96 -44.45
N GLU A 795 -15.31 -28.47 -44.04
CA GLU A 795 -14.15 -29.30 -43.68
C GLU A 795 -14.13 -29.61 -42.18
N ALA A 796 -13.92 -30.89 -41.82
CA ALA A 796 -13.85 -31.31 -40.42
C ALA A 796 -12.53 -30.92 -39.72
N ALA A 797 -11.43 -30.78 -40.47
CA ALA A 797 -10.09 -30.58 -39.91
C ALA A 797 -9.61 -29.13 -40.04
N TRP A 798 -9.08 -28.57 -38.96
CA TRP A 798 -8.30 -27.33 -38.96
C TRP A 798 -6.92 -27.60 -39.56
N ARG A 799 -6.53 -26.82 -40.57
CA ARG A 799 -5.40 -27.22 -41.43
C ARG A 799 -4.28 -26.19 -41.57
N PHE A 800 -4.48 -24.92 -41.20
CA PHE A 800 -3.58 -23.85 -41.67
C PHE A 800 -3.05 -22.93 -40.56
N GLY A 801 -1.74 -22.74 -40.52
CA GLY A 801 -1.07 -21.52 -40.02
C GLY A 801 -0.64 -20.62 -41.20
N ALA A 802 0.01 -19.49 -40.96
CA ALA A 802 0.55 -18.61 -42.01
C ALA A 802 2.01 -18.95 -42.36
N THR A 803 2.42 -18.77 -43.63
CA THR A 803 3.82 -18.86 -44.09
C THR A 803 4.56 -17.53 -44.04
N ALA A 804 3.83 -16.43 -44.15
CA ALA A 804 4.33 -15.09 -44.04
C ALA A 804 3.27 -14.19 -43.40
N PHE A 805 3.75 -13.19 -42.68
CA PHE A 805 2.97 -12.10 -42.14
C PHE A 805 3.44 -10.80 -42.78
N ASP A 806 2.50 -9.94 -43.10
CA ASP A 806 2.73 -8.58 -43.56
C ASP A 806 1.77 -7.67 -42.80
N THR A 807 2.17 -6.45 -42.48
CA THR A 807 1.28 -5.44 -41.88
C THR A 807 0.45 -4.72 -42.97
N GLN A 808 0.78 -4.94 -44.25
CA GLN A 808 0.04 -4.36 -45.39
C GLN A 808 -1.24 -5.14 -45.74
N THR A 809 -2.38 -4.46 -45.67
CA THR A 809 -3.69 -4.96 -46.14
C THR A 809 -4.11 -4.27 -47.45
N ALA A 810 -4.81 -4.99 -48.33
CA ALA A 810 -5.26 -4.52 -49.64
C ALA A 810 -6.79 -4.37 -49.74
N SER A 811 -7.55 -4.85 -48.76
CA SER A 811 -9.00 -4.76 -48.75
C SER A 811 -9.47 -3.30 -48.61
N PRO A 812 -10.36 -2.82 -49.52
CA PRO A 812 -10.94 -1.49 -49.40
C PRO A 812 -11.86 -1.33 -48.18
N ILE A 813 -12.25 -2.44 -47.53
CA ILE A 813 -13.06 -2.43 -46.30
C ILE A 813 -12.22 -1.97 -45.10
N PHE A 814 -10.99 -2.47 -44.99
CA PHE A 814 -10.07 -2.02 -43.93
C PHE A 814 -9.39 -0.70 -44.30
N ASN A 815 -9.42 -0.31 -45.59
CA ASN A 815 -8.84 0.93 -46.06
C ASN A 815 -9.60 1.55 -47.27
N PRO A 816 -10.60 2.41 -47.04
CA PRO A 816 -11.41 3.01 -48.10
C PRO A 816 -10.76 4.21 -48.81
N VAL A 817 -9.61 4.70 -48.33
CA VAL A 817 -9.00 5.98 -48.79
C VAL A 817 -7.79 5.78 -49.72
N MET A 818 -6.99 4.71 -49.53
CA MET A 818 -5.84 4.38 -50.38
C MET A 818 -5.60 2.86 -50.36
N PRO A 819 -5.74 2.09 -51.45
CA PRO A 819 -5.66 0.62 -51.43
C PRO A 819 -4.28 0.00 -51.06
N TYR A 820 -3.28 0.83 -50.72
CA TYR A 820 -1.96 0.42 -50.26
C TYR A 820 -1.40 1.45 -49.26
N LEU A 821 -1.70 1.31 -47.97
CA LEU A 821 -0.96 2.05 -46.93
C LEU A 821 0.35 1.31 -46.63
N THR A 822 1.41 2.10 -46.45
CA THR A 822 2.77 1.67 -46.10
C THR A 822 2.82 1.06 -44.72
N ASN A 823 3.48 -0.09 -44.58
CA ASN A 823 3.91 -0.74 -43.33
C ASN A 823 4.24 0.28 -42.22
N GLU A 824 3.32 0.52 -41.28
CA GLU A 824 3.55 1.34 -40.09
C GLU A 824 3.88 0.42 -38.91
N ALA A 825 4.97 0.72 -38.19
CA ALA A 825 5.42 -0.14 -37.11
C ALA A 825 4.41 -0.20 -35.96
N ASN A 826 4.06 -1.41 -35.54
CA ASN A 826 3.10 -1.71 -34.47
C ASN A 826 1.72 -1.12 -34.76
N ASP A 827 1.12 -1.41 -35.91
CA ASP A 827 -0.23 -0.97 -36.27
C ASP A 827 -1.31 -1.97 -35.80
N ASN A 828 -2.56 -1.79 -36.23
CA ASN A 828 -3.67 -2.68 -35.90
C ASN A 828 -4.11 -3.55 -37.09
N LEU A 829 -3.26 -3.73 -38.10
CA LEU A 829 -3.58 -4.44 -39.33
C LEU A 829 -2.62 -5.60 -39.55
N LEU A 830 -3.15 -6.69 -40.10
CA LEU A 830 -2.35 -7.87 -40.40
C LEU A 830 -2.83 -8.54 -41.67
N SER A 831 -1.88 -8.97 -42.48
CA SER A 831 -2.08 -9.84 -43.62
C SER A 831 -1.29 -11.13 -43.45
N MET A 832 -1.95 -12.24 -43.76
CA MET A 832 -1.45 -13.58 -43.54
C MET A 832 -1.48 -14.37 -44.85
N THR A 833 -0.32 -14.82 -45.32
CA THR A 833 -0.23 -15.70 -46.49
C THR A 833 -0.48 -17.15 -46.09
N PRO A 834 -1.38 -17.89 -46.75
CA PRO A 834 -1.64 -19.31 -46.49
C PRO A 834 -0.39 -20.17 -46.74
N VAL A 835 -0.35 -21.38 -46.16
CA VAL A 835 0.80 -22.30 -46.33
C VAL A 835 0.87 -22.89 -47.74
N ASP A 836 2.07 -22.99 -48.31
CA ASP A 836 2.38 -23.62 -49.60
C ASP A 836 2.47 -25.16 -49.47
N PRO A 837 1.75 -25.97 -50.30
CA PRO A 837 0.89 -25.55 -51.39
C PRO A 837 -0.48 -25.04 -50.95
N PRO A 838 -0.99 -23.97 -51.59
CA PRO A 838 -2.34 -23.49 -51.34
C PRO A 838 -3.34 -24.61 -51.59
N ASN A 839 -4.39 -24.68 -50.76
CA ASN A 839 -5.47 -25.60 -51.01
C ASN A 839 -6.29 -25.07 -52.18
N PHE A 840 -6.07 -25.64 -53.36
CA PHE A 840 -6.79 -25.30 -54.59
C PHE A 840 -8.33 -25.46 -54.49
N ASN A 841 -8.83 -26.07 -53.41
CA ASN A 841 -10.27 -26.14 -53.12
C ASN A 841 -10.81 -24.92 -52.36
N TRP A 842 -9.94 -24.12 -51.74
CA TRP A 842 -10.32 -22.87 -51.08
C TRP A 842 -10.41 -21.77 -52.10
N THR A 843 -11.63 -21.45 -52.49
CA THR A 843 -11.90 -20.46 -53.54
C THR A 843 -12.52 -19.20 -52.95
N ALA A 844 -12.64 -18.14 -53.74
CA ALA A 844 -13.45 -16.97 -53.38
C ALA A 844 -14.93 -17.30 -53.05
N ARG A 845 -15.35 -18.56 -53.26
CA ARG A 845 -16.70 -19.09 -52.98
C ARG A 845 -16.76 -19.97 -51.73
N SER A 846 -15.63 -20.21 -51.06
CA SER A 846 -15.56 -21.00 -49.83
C SER A 846 -16.02 -20.17 -48.64
N GLN A 847 -16.93 -20.72 -47.83
CA GLN A 847 -17.26 -20.13 -46.54
C GLN A 847 -16.17 -20.52 -45.54
N MET A 848 -15.40 -19.55 -45.10
CA MET A 848 -14.26 -19.79 -44.23
C MET A 848 -14.62 -19.63 -42.75
N GLU A 849 -14.00 -20.44 -41.90
CA GLU A 849 -13.99 -20.32 -40.45
C GLU A 849 -12.56 -20.08 -39.94
N PHE A 850 -12.44 -19.33 -38.84
CA PHE A 850 -11.20 -19.13 -38.12
C PHE A 850 -11.35 -19.48 -36.63
N GLN A 851 -10.24 -19.83 -35.99
CA GLN A 851 -10.10 -19.89 -34.54
C GLN A 851 -8.70 -19.40 -34.14
N TYR A 852 -8.50 -19.00 -32.88
CA TYR A 852 -7.19 -18.59 -32.39
C TYR A 852 -6.92 -19.13 -30.98
N ALA A 853 -5.74 -19.72 -30.79
CA ALA A 853 -5.26 -20.20 -29.51
C ALA A 853 -4.13 -19.31 -28.97
N GLN A 854 -4.43 -18.59 -27.89
CA GLN A 854 -3.49 -17.68 -27.21
C GLN A 854 -2.20 -18.39 -26.75
N ALA A 855 -2.30 -19.63 -26.26
CA ALA A 855 -1.18 -20.40 -25.72
C ALA A 855 -0.07 -20.72 -26.74
N THR A 856 -0.39 -20.66 -28.04
CA THR A 856 0.56 -20.96 -29.12
C THR A 856 0.84 -19.76 -30.02
N GLY A 857 -0.11 -18.81 -30.14
CA GLY A 857 0.07 -17.61 -30.97
C GLY A 857 0.88 -16.50 -30.29
N LEU A 858 0.74 -16.35 -28.97
CA LEU A 858 1.46 -15.36 -28.16
C LEU A 858 1.46 -13.93 -28.75
N VAL A 859 0.43 -13.53 -29.50
CA VAL A 859 0.33 -12.16 -30.04
C VAL A 859 0.08 -11.19 -28.90
N THR A 860 0.83 -10.09 -28.82
CA THR A 860 0.64 -9.07 -27.78
C THR A 860 0.33 -7.69 -28.36
N ASP A 861 -0.39 -6.90 -27.57
CA ASP A 861 -0.43 -5.44 -27.70
C ASP A 861 0.94 -4.81 -27.40
N ARG A 862 0.97 -3.47 -27.29
CA ARG A 862 2.19 -2.72 -27.00
C ARG A 862 2.69 -2.81 -25.56
N ALA A 863 1.81 -3.12 -24.60
CA ALA A 863 2.16 -3.26 -23.19
C ALA A 863 2.56 -4.70 -22.80
N GLY A 864 2.32 -5.67 -23.68
CA GLY A 864 2.58 -7.10 -23.46
C GLY A 864 1.35 -7.92 -23.09
N ASN A 865 0.14 -7.37 -23.17
CA ASN A 865 -1.10 -8.13 -22.96
C ASN A 865 -1.40 -8.99 -24.19
N LEU A 866 -1.75 -10.25 -23.95
CA LEU A 866 -1.96 -11.23 -25.00
C LEU A 866 -3.33 -11.11 -25.69
N LEU A 867 -3.37 -11.33 -27.00
CA LEU A 867 -4.60 -11.55 -27.77
C LEU A 867 -5.41 -12.71 -27.17
N VAL A 868 -6.70 -12.47 -26.94
CA VAL A 868 -7.61 -13.47 -26.37
C VAL A 868 -7.84 -14.65 -27.31
N SER A 869 -8.14 -15.83 -26.76
CA SER A 869 -8.47 -17.00 -27.59
C SER A 869 -9.85 -16.87 -28.25
N TYR A 870 -9.97 -17.31 -29.50
CA TYR A 870 -11.22 -17.29 -30.27
C TYR A 870 -11.67 -18.72 -30.58
N ALA A 871 -12.90 -19.07 -30.18
CA ALA A 871 -13.58 -20.28 -30.65
C ALA A 871 -13.89 -20.19 -32.16
N PRO A 872 -14.21 -21.30 -32.84
CA PRO A 872 -14.55 -21.30 -34.26
C PRO A 872 -15.61 -20.26 -34.61
N ASN A 873 -15.28 -19.35 -35.54
CA ASN A 873 -16.17 -18.29 -36.00
C ASN A 873 -16.04 -18.08 -37.52
N LEU A 874 -17.10 -17.60 -38.16
CA LEU A 874 -17.15 -17.36 -39.60
C LEU A 874 -16.30 -16.14 -39.97
N CYS A 875 -15.60 -16.24 -41.11
CA CYS A 875 -15.04 -15.07 -41.80
C CYS A 875 -16.12 -14.44 -42.70
N ALA A 876 -16.01 -13.15 -43.02
CA ALA A 876 -17.00 -12.46 -43.85
C ALA A 876 -17.01 -12.93 -45.33
N GLU A 877 -18.21 -13.06 -45.92
CA GLU A 877 -18.49 -13.62 -47.26
C GLU A 877 -18.63 -12.57 -48.39
N ARG A 878 -18.41 -12.95 -49.67
CA ARG A 878 -18.57 -12.11 -50.90
C ARG A 878 -19.49 -12.73 -52.00
N LEU A 879 -20.55 -13.48 -51.65
CA LEU A 879 -21.43 -14.12 -52.66
C LEU A 879 -22.45 -13.14 -53.29
N PRO A 880 -22.84 -13.29 -54.58
CA PRO A 880 -23.90 -12.49 -55.21
C PRO A 880 -25.33 -12.75 -54.68
N PRO A 881 -26.22 -11.75 -54.71
CA PRO A 881 -27.59 -11.86 -54.19
C PRO A 881 -28.52 -12.71 -55.08
N LYS A 882 -29.40 -13.51 -54.47
CA LYS A 882 -30.33 -14.44 -55.16
C LYS A 882 -31.74 -14.40 -54.56
N VAL A 883 -32.74 -14.94 -55.28
CA VAL A 883 -34.06 -15.25 -54.69
C VAL A 883 -33.90 -16.42 -53.71
N ARG A 884 -34.32 -16.24 -52.46
CA ARG A 884 -34.31 -17.23 -51.37
C ARG A 884 -35.55 -18.12 -51.36
N ILE A 885 -36.74 -17.59 -51.58
CA ILE A 885 -37.99 -18.37 -51.73
C ILE A 885 -38.99 -17.61 -52.61
N ALA A 886 -39.83 -18.34 -53.34
CA ALA A 886 -41.01 -17.79 -54.03
C ALA A 886 -42.29 -18.57 -53.69
N ILE A 887 -43.38 -17.87 -53.38
CA ILE A 887 -44.65 -18.47 -52.90
C ILE A 887 -45.83 -17.91 -53.70
N GLY A 888 -46.71 -18.78 -54.22
CA GLY A 888 -47.83 -18.38 -55.09
C GLY A 888 -49.14 -19.11 -54.79
N GLU A 889 -50.26 -18.49 -55.15
CA GLU A 889 -51.60 -19.10 -55.04
C GLU A 889 -52.16 -19.33 -56.44
N VAL A 890 -52.47 -20.58 -56.78
CA VAL A 890 -53.07 -20.94 -58.06
C VAL A 890 -54.46 -20.30 -58.16
N GLY A 891 -54.71 -19.60 -59.26
CA GLY A 891 -55.92 -18.80 -59.49
C GLY A 891 -55.80 -17.34 -59.05
N SER A 892 -54.71 -16.94 -58.38
CA SER A 892 -54.43 -15.55 -57.99
C SER A 892 -53.42 -14.87 -58.91
N ARG A 893 -53.30 -13.55 -58.81
CA ARG A 893 -52.35 -12.73 -59.58
C ARG A 893 -51.15 -12.27 -58.76
N ASN A 894 -50.89 -12.89 -57.61
CA ASN A 894 -49.86 -12.47 -56.68
C ASN A 894 -48.79 -13.56 -56.53
N LEU A 895 -47.52 -13.16 -56.64
CA LEU A 895 -46.37 -14.02 -56.36
C LEU A 895 -45.45 -13.32 -55.37
N TYR A 896 -45.23 -13.92 -54.20
CA TYR A 896 -44.33 -13.40 -53.17
C TYR A 896 -42.91 -13.89 -53.40
N LEU A 897 -41.90 -13.03 -53.21
CA LEU A 897 -40.48 -13.39 -53.23
C LEU A 897 -39.73 -12.78 -52.04
N GLN A 898 -38.74 -13.52 -51.55
CA GLN A 898 -37.76 -13.05 -50.58
C GLN A 898 -36.34 -13.33 -51.08
N PHE A 899 -35.38 -12.45 -50.77
CA PHE A 899 -33.98 -12.55 -51.22
C PHE A 899 -33.06 -13.23 -50.19
N THR A 900 -31.89 -13.72 -50.63
CA THR A 900 -30.86 -14.32 -49.77
C THR A 900 -30.22 -13.30 -48.84
N GLU A 901 -30.26 -12.03 -49.23
CA GLU A 901 -29.79 -10.87 -48.50
C GLU A 901 -30.54 -9.63 -48.99
N PRO A 902 -30.51 -8.49 -48.27
CA PRO A 902 -31.15 -7.26 -48.73
C PRO A 902 -30.48 -6.70 -49.99
N VAL A 903 -31.28 -6.28 -50.98
CA VAL A 903 -30.82 -5.84 -52.31
C VAL A 903 -31.22 -4.40 -52.67
N TRP A 904 -30.55 -3.84 -53.68
CA TRP A 904 -30.83 -2.52 -54.27
C TRP A 904 -30.86 -2.55 -55.80
N GLN A 905 -31.50 -1.53 -56.39
CA GLN A 905 -31.44 -1.29 -57.84
C GLN A 905 -30.28 -0.36 -58.19
N SER A 906 -29.31 -0.87 -58.94
CA SER A 906 -28.15 -0.19 -59.57
C SER A 906 -27.11 0.45 -58.64
N SER A 907 -27.46 0.90 -57.43
CA SER A 907 -26.54 1.47 -56.43
C SER A 907 -27.13 1.43 -55.01
N ALA A 908 -26.29 1.19 -54.01
CA ALA A 908 -26.70 1.08 -52.61
C ALA A 908 -27.46 2.34 -52.15
N GLY A 909 -28.70 2.16 -51.66
CA GLY A 909 -29.60 3.23 -51.23
C GLY A 909 -30.81 3.49 -52.14
N ASN A 910 -30.82 2.96 -53.38
CA ASN A 910 -32.03 2.97 -54.22
C ASN A 910 -32.88 1.72 -53.96
N ASN A 911 -33.93 1.90 -53.16
CA ASN A 911 -34.83 0.81 -52.77
C ASN A 911 -36.03 0.67 -53.73
N THR A 912 -35.93 1.12 -54.99
CA THR A 912 -37.00 0.94 -55.99
C THR A 912 -36.70 -0.28 -56.83
N LEU A 913 -37.59 -1.28 -56.89
CA LEU A 913 -37.46 -2.41 -57.82
C LEU A 913 -38.50 -2.28 -58.94
N LEU A 914 -38.08 -2.47 -60.20
CA LEU A 914 -38.95 -2.37 -61.38
C LEU A 914 -39.42 -3.76 -61.83
N PRO A 915 -40.54 -3.89 -62.58
CA PRO A 915 -40.93 -5.16 -63.21
C PRO A 915 -39.83 -5.81 -64.05
N SER A 916 -39.00 -5.00 -64.73
CA SER A 916 -37.84 -5.47 -65.51
C SER A 916 -36.68 -6.01 -64.66
N SER A 917 -36.74 -5.88 -63.33
CA SER A 917 -35.75 -6.44 -62.41
C SER A 917 -35.86 -7.96 -62.30
N PHE A 918 -36.98 -8.52 -62.76
CA PHE A 918 -37.28 -9.94 -62.71
C PHE A 918 -37.68 -10.42 -64.10
N SER A 919 -37.40 -11.68 -64.41
CA SER A 919 -37.99 -12.33 -65.57
C SER A 919 -38.61 -13.67 -65.18
N LEU A 920 -39.82 -13.93 -65.66
CA LEU A 920 -40.51 -15.21 -65.52
C LEU A 920 -40.44 -15.99 -66.83
N SER A 921 -40.06 -17.26 -66.79
CA SER A 921 -39.97 -18.10 -67.99
C SER A 921 -40.62 -19.47 -67.80
N ALA A 922 -41.61 -19.77 -68.64
CA ALA A 922 -42.23 -21.08 -68.91
C ALA A 922 -43.22 -20.91 -70.09
N ALA A 923 -43.73 -22.02 -70.64
CA ALA A 923 -44.78 -21.96 -71.66
C ALA A 923 -46.07 -21.36 -71.05
N GLY A 924 -46.51 -20.21 -71.56
CA GLY A 924 -47.69 -19.49 -71.03
C GLY A 924 -47.44 -18.75 -69.71
N ALA A 925 -46.18 -18.40 -69.38
CA ALA A 925 -45.85 -17.61 -68.20
C ALA A 925 -46.58 -16.25 -68.19
N PRO A 926 -47.19 -15.84 -67.05
CA PRO A 926 -47.81 -14.53 -66.93
C PRO A 926 -46.75 -13.41 -66.93
N GLY A 927 -47.11 -12.24 -67.43
CA GLY A 927 -46.28 -11.04 -67.33
C GLY A 927 -46.33 -10.40 -65.94
N ILE A 928 -45.30 -9.62 -65.59
CA ILE A 928 -45.24 -8.86 -64.34
C ILE A 928 -45.76 -7.44 -64.62
N SER A 929 -46.90 -7.10 -64.02
CA SER A 929 -47.55 -5.79 -64.14
C SER A 929 -47.06 -4.75 -63.13
N ALA A 930 -46.66 -5.18 -61.91
CA ALA A 930 -46.09 -4.32 -60.88
C ALA A 930 -45.23 -5.11 -59.88
N VAL A 931 -44.38 -4.40 -59.13
CA VAL A 931 -43.59 -4.93 -58.00
C VAL A 931 -43.92 -4.09 -56.77
N ASP A 932 -44.54 -4.68 -55.76
CA ASP A 932 -44.78 -4.01 -54.48
C ASP A 932 -43.73 -4.44 -53.46
N ILE A 933 -43.04 -3.47 -52.87
CA ILE A 933 -42.03 -3.73 -51.84
C ILE A 933 -42.70 -3.75 -50.48
N ILE A 934 -42.45 -4.80 -49.70
CA ILE A 934 -43.06 -5.01 -48.38
C ILE A 934 -42.07 -4.99 -47.23
N THR A 935 -40.77 -4.86 -47.50
CA THR A 935 -39.77 -4.65 -46.46
C THR A 935 -40.07 -3.38 -45.63
N PRO A 936 -40.19 -3.46 -44.30
CA PRO A 936 -40.68 -2.34 -43.46
C PRO A 936 -39.81 -1.07 -43.49
N SER A 937 -38.49 -1.20 -43.66
CA SER A 937 -37.57 -0.07 -43.86
C SER A 937 -36.22 -0.54 -44.40
N GLY A 938 -35.51 0.30 -45.16
CA GLY A 938 -34.17 0.00 -45.64
C GLY A 938 -34.13 -0.85 -46.92
N ALA A 939 -33.02 -1.56 -47.11
CA ALA A 939 -32.72 -2.37 -48.29
C ALA A 939 -33.78 -3.47 -48.53
N VAL A 940 -34.07 -3.78 -49.80
CA VAL A 940 -35.22 -4.62 -50.16
C VAL A 940 -34.94 -6.09 -49.88
N SER A 941 -35.67 -6.69 -48.96
CA SER A 941 -35.59 -8.13 -48.63
C SER A 941 -36.75 -8.94 -49.22
N GLU A 942 -37.90 -8.31 -49.42
CA GLU A 942 -39.18 -8.97 -49.73
C GLU A 942 -40.03 -8.15 -50.70
N VAL A 943 -40.67 -8.82 -51.66
CA VAL A 943 -41.55 -8.20 -52.66
C VAL A 943 -42.76 -9.06 -53.03
N TRP A 944 -43.79 -8.38 -53.51
CA TRP A 944 -44.89 -8.95 -54.28
C TRP A 944 -44.70 -8.64 -55.77
N LEU A 945 -44.76 -9.65 -56.63
CA LEU A 945 -44.95 -9.48 -58.06
C LEU A 945 -46.45 -9.58 -58.37
N ARG A 946 -47.00 -8.51 -58.96
CA ARG A 946 -48.36 -8.50 -59.49
C ARG A 946 -48.34 -9.01 -60.91
N LEU A 947 -49.04 -10.09 -61.17
CA LEU A 947 -49.12 -10.76 -62.46
C LEU A 947 -50.28 -10.19 -63.30
N ASP A 948 -50.13 -10.21 -64.62
CA ASP A 948 -51.17 -9.74 -65.56
C ASP A 948 -52.27 -10.80 -65.85
N ALA A 949 -52.02 -12.05 -65.49
CA ALA A 949 -52.93 -13.19 -65.58
C ALA A 949 -52.82 -14.08 -64.34
N ASP A 950 -53.84 -14.91 -64.14
CA ASP A 950 -53.92 -15.79 -62.97
C ASP A 950 -52.86 -16.90 -63.04
N LEU A 951 -52.21 -17.16 -61.89
CA LEU A 951 -51.21 -18.20 -61.74
C LEU A 951 -51.84 -19.57 -62.00
N THR A 952 -51.32 -20.31 -62.97
CA THR A 952 -51.82 -21.66 -63.29
C THR A 952 -51.00 -22.75 -62.61
N THR A 953 -51.60 -23.92 -62.38
CA THR A 953 -50.89 -25.08 -61.81
C THR A 953 -49.70 -25.50 -62.67
N ALA A 954 -49.81 -25.43 -64.00
CA ALA A 954 -48.69 -25.71 -64.90
C ALA A 954 -47.49 -24.75 -64.70
N PHE A 955 -47.75 -23.45 -64.49
CA PHE A 955 -46.69 -22.49 -64.21
C PHE A 955 -46.07 -22.69 -62.81
N ALA A 956 -46.87 -23.03 -61.79
CA ALA A 956 -46.33 -23.31 -60.47
C ALA A 956 -45.41 -24.56 -60.45
N LEU A 957 -45.66 -25.53 -61.33
CA LEU A 957 -44.81 -26.71 -61.49
C LEU A 957 -43.47 -26.37 -62.14
N ASP A 958 -43.49 -25.68 -63.29
CA ASP A 958 -42.31 -25.58 -64.17
C ASP A 958 -41.78 -24.16 -64.42
N GLY A 959 -42.42 -23.13 -63.86
CA GLY A 959 -41.99 -21.74 -63.96
C GLY A 959 -40.56 -21.51 -63.43
N ARG A 960 -39.85 -20.57 -64.04
CA ARG A 960 -38.55 -20.07 -63.54
C ARG A 960 -38.59 -18.55 -63.33
N VAL A 961 -37.80 -18.07 -62.37
CA VAL A 961 -37.54 -16.66 -62.08
C VAL A 961 -36.04 -16.38 -62.07
N SER A 962 -35.63 -15.23 -62.58
CA SER A 962 -34.26 -14.70 -62.45
C SER A 962 -34.25 -13.22 -62.13
N LEU A 963 -33.10 -12.74 -61.64
CA LEU A 963 -32.83 -11.35 -61.30
C LEU A 963 -32.01 -10.68 -62.39
N ALA A 964 -32.27 -9.41 -62.69
CA ALA A 964 -31.41 -8.61 -63.56
C ALA A 964 -30.07 -8.30 -62.89
N ASP A 965 -29.02 -8.09 -63.69
CA ASP A 965 -27.67 -7.69 -63.24
C ASP A 965 -27.66 -6.31 -62.56
N THR A 966 -28.70 -5.52 -62.81
CA THR A 966 -28.98 -4.27 -62.09
C THR A 966 -29.30 -4.44 -60.60
N ILE A 967 -29.42 -5.67 -60.08
CA ILE A 967 -29.69 -5.94 -58.66
C ILE A 967 -28.37 -6.18 -57.94
N ILE A 968 -28.07 -5.41 -56.89
CA ILE A 968 -26.81 -5.50 -56.15
C ILE A 968 -27.01 -5.74 -54.64
N ASP A 969 -26.00 -6.32 -53.99
CA ASP A 969 -25.92 -6.48 -52.52
C ASP A 969 -25.27 -5.26 -51.82
N ARG A 970 -25.01 -5.36 -50.50
CA ARG A 970 -24.39 -4.28 -49.71
C ARG A 970 -22.91 -4.10 -50.04
N GLY A 971 -22.25 -5.16 -50.47
CA GLY A 971 -20.86 -5.18 -50.92
C GLY A 971 -20.67 -4.64 -52.36
N GLY A 972 -21.77 -4.34 -53.06
CA GLY A 972 -21.75 -3.89 -54.45
C GLY A 972 -21.62 -5.03 -55.46
N THR A 973 -21.84 -6.28 -55.05
CA THR A 973 -21.84 -7.45 -55.95
C THR A 973 -23.15 -7.51 -56.72
N GLU A 974 -23.07 -7.61 -58.05
CA GLU A 974 -24.22 -7.73 -58.96
C GLU A 974 -24.82 -9.15 -58.98
N ALA A 975 -26.14 -9.25 -59.06
CA ALA A 975 -26.88 -10.49 -59.24
C ALA A 975 -26.56 -11.11 -60.61
N GLU A 976 -26.62 -12.44 -60.71
CA GLU A 976 -26.30 -13.15 -61.97
C GLU A 976 -27.58 -13.51 -62.76
N PRO A 977 -27.86 -12.90 -63.93
CA PRO A 977 -29.11 -13.15 -64.67
C PRO A 977 -29.24 -14.55 -65.27
N ALA A 978 -28.11 -15.25 -65.44
CA ALA A 978 -28.07 -16.60 -65.95
C ALA A 978 -28.56 -17.65 -64.93
N VAL A 979 -28.66 -17.28 -63.65
CA VAL A 979 -29.12 -18.19 -62.59
C VAL A 979 -30.64 -18.21 -62.55
N LEU A 980 -31.23 -19.20 -63.24
CA LEU A 980 -32.67 -19.45 -63.24
C LEU A 980 -33.07 -20.30 -62.02
N ARG A 981 -33.93 -19.77 -61.15
CA ARG A 981 -34.53 -20.50 -60.02
C ARG A 981 -35.98 -20.86 -60.32
N ARG A 982 -36.58 -21.82 -59.61
CA ARG A 982 -38.02 -22.09 -59.66
C ARG A 982 -38.84 -20.84 -59.29
N ALA A 983 -39.90 -20.55 -60.06
CA ALA A 983 -40.76 -19.39 -59.83
C ALA A 983 -41.74 -19.56 -58.67
N VAL A 984 -42.04 -20.80 -58.27
CA VAL A 984 -42.93 -21.12 -57.15
C VAL A 984 -42.35 -22.32 -56.40
N ASP A 985 -41.78 -22.09 -55.22
CA ASP A 985 -41.25 -23.13 -54.34
C ASP A 985 -42.37 -23.80 -53.52
N LEU A 986 -43.39 -23.02 -53.15
CA LEU A 986 -44.57 -23.45 -52.40
C LEU A 986 -45.83 -22.83 -52.99
N ALA A 987 -46.88 -23.64 -53.16
CA ALA A 987 -48.16 -23.16 -53.70
C ALA A 987 -49.37 -23.45 -52.79
N SER A 988 -50.37 -22.58 -52.83
CA SER A 988 -51.75 -22.88 -52.39
C SER A 988 -52.68 -22.99 -53.61
N GLY A 989 -53.87 -23.58 -53.44
CA GLY A 989 -54.88 -23.68 -54.49
C GLY A 989 -54.68 -24.79 -55.54
N ALA A 990 -53.45 -25.29 -55.74
CA ALA A 990 -53.15 -26.37 -56.69
C ALA A 990 -53.83 -27.72 -56.32
N VAL A 991 -54.14 -27.90 -55.03
CA VAL A 991 -54.89 -29.07 -54.52
C VAL A 991 -55.91 -28.60 -53.50
N SER A 992 -57.14 -29.08 -53.64
CA SER A 992 -58.25 -28.82 -52.73
C SER A 992 -58.55 -30.07 -51.90
N VAL A 993 -58.48 -29.97 -50.57
CA VAL A 993 -58.98 -31.03 -49.68
C VAL A 993 -60.47 -30.82 -49.49
N LEU A 994 -61.26 -31.79 -49.97
CA LEU A 994 -62.72 -31.74 -49.98
C LEU A 994 -63.33 -32.21 -48.66
N GLY A 995 -62.64 -33.12 -47.95
CA GLY A 995 -63.10 -33.65 -46.67
C GLY A 995 -62.22 -34.74 -46.09
N LEU A 996 -62.40 -35.08 -44.81
CA LEU A 996 -61.78 -36.21 -44.12
C LEU A 996 -62.84 -37.12 -43.49
N SER A 997 -62.58 -38.43 -43.43
CA SER A 997 -63.44 -39.45 -42.81
C SER A 997 -62.64 -40.52 -42.08
N ASP A 998 -63.05 -40.89 -40.87
CA ASP A 998 -62.50 -42.02 -40.10
C ASP A 998 -63.33 -43.32 -40.23
N GLY A 999 -64.26 -43.35 -41.19
CA GLY A 999 -65.23 -44.43 -41.38
C GLY A 999 -66.47 -44.38 -40.47
N ILE A 1000 -66.47 -43.56 -39.41
CA ILE A 1000 -67.64 -43.26 -38.58
C ILE A 1000 -68.25 -41.92 -39.02
N HIS A 1001 -67.40 -40.91 -39.21
CA HIS A 1001 -67.72 -39.60 -39.74
C HIS A 1001 -67.89 -39.67 -41.27
N THR A 1002 -69.10 -40.04 -41.72
CA THR A 1002 -69.43 -40.31 -43.14
C THR A 1002 -70.81 -39.76 -43.53
N ASP A 1003 -70.96 -39.26 -44.75
CA ASP A 1003 -72.24 -38.79 -45.30
C ASP A 1003 -72.84 -39.79 -46.31
N SER A 1004 -74.16 -39.77 -46.53
CA SER A 1004 -74.75 -40.41 -47.73
C SER A 1004 -74.62 -39.48 -48.93
N LEU A 1005 -74.29 -40.04 -50.10
CA LEU A 1005 -73.99 -39.35 -51.36
C LEU A 1005 -75.05 -38.34 -51.88
N ASN A 1006 -76.20 -38.16 -51.23
CA ASN A 1006 -77.34 -37.38 -51.74
C ASN A 1006 -77.88 -36.28 -50.80
N ASN A 1007 -77.17 -35.86 -49.74
CA ASN A 1007 -77.59 -34.68 -48.96
C ASN A 1007 -76.40 -33.76 -48.59
N PRO A 1008 -76.27 -32.57 -49.21
CA PRO A 1008 -75.12 -31.69 -49.02
C PRO A 1008 -75.28 -30.68 -47.87
N GLN A 1009 -76.24 -30.87 -46.95
CA GLN A 1009 -76.45 -29.93 -45.84
C GLN A 1009 -75.36 -30.07 -44.77
N PRO A 1010 -74.72 -28.97 -44.33
CA PRO A 1010 -73.75 -29.00 -43.23
C PRO A 1010 -74.38 -29.56 -41.96
N LEU A 1011 -73.72 -30.56 -41.36
CA LEU A 1011 -74.08 -31.11 -40.07
C LEU A 1011 -73.45 -30.23 -38.96
N GLY A 1012 -74.09 -30.16 -37.79
CA GLY A 1012 -73.55 -29.41 -36.64
C GLY A 1012 -72.24 -30.01 -36.12
N THR A 1013 -71.44 -29.24 -35.38
CA THR A 1013 -70.10 -29.58 -34.85
C THR A 1013 -70.04 -30.79 -33.90
N SER A 1014 -71.15 -31.49 -33.66
CA SER A 1014 -71.23 -32.72 -32.84
C SER A 1014 -71.92 -33.88 -33.55
N ALA A 1015 -72.27 -33.73 -34.83
CA ALA A 1015 -72.90 -34.76 -35.64
C ALA A 1015 -71.85 -35.54 -36.46
N LEU A 1016 -72.13 -36.82 -36.74
CA LEU A 1016 -71.22 -37.74 -37.40
C LEU A 1016 -71.22 -37.56 -38.94
N GLY A 1017 -70.53 -36.52 -39.47
CA GLY A 1017 -70.37 -36.22 -40.90
C GLY A 1017 -68.91 -35.97 -41.33
N LEU A 1018 -68.65 -35.78 -42.64
CA LEU A 1018 -67.28 -35.51 -43.14
C LEU A 1018 -66.70 -34.22 -42.54
N LEU A 1019 -65.43 -34.27 -42.10
CA LEU A 1019 -64.72 -33.08 -41.62
C LEU A 1019 -64.25 -32.23 -42.80
N ARG A 1020 -64.59 -30.93 -42.81
CA ARG A 1020 -64.31 -29.99 -43.92
C ARG A 1020 -63.56 -28.72 -43.52
N GLU A 1021 -63.37 -28.50 -42.22
CA GLU A 1021 -62.54 -27.44 -41.67
C GLU A 1021 -61.23 -28.04 -41.18
N PHE A 1022 -60.11 -27.45 -41.59
CA PHE A 1022 -58.77 -28.03 -41.45
C PHE A 1022 -57.78 -27.10 -40.74
N ASP A 1023 -58.28 -26.20 -39.89
CA ASP A 1023 -57.47 -25.32 -39.05
C ASP A 1023 -56.97 -26.01 -37.77
N GLY A 1024 -57.32 -27.28 -37.57
CA GLY A 1024 -57.00 -28.04 -36.38
C GLY A 1024 -58.05 -27.95 -35.28
N SER A 1025 -59.19 -27.30 -35.49
CA SER A 1025 -60.33 -27.30 -34.54
C SER A 1025 -61.19 -28.57 -34.64
N GLY A 1026 -61.32 -29.15 -35.84
CA GLY A 1026 -62.04 -30.41 -36.08
C GLY A 1026 -61.41 -31.63 -35.42
N ARG A 1027 -62.22 -32.64 -35.10
CA ARG A 1027 -61.76 -33.89 -34.46
C ARG A 1027 -62.29 -35.12 -35.20
N LEU A 1028 -61.43 -36.12 -35.38
CA LEU A 1028 -61.79 -37.47 -35.86
C LEU A 1028 -61.36 -38.50 -34.82
N TYR A 1029 -61.96 -39.70 -34.86
CA TYR A 1029 -61.56 -40.77 -33.97
C TYR A 1029 -60.19 -41.35 -34.35
N ASP A 1030 -59.55 -42.05 -33.43
CA ASP A 1030 -58.28 -42.78 -33.57
C ASP A 1030 -58.40 -44.00 -34.51
N ARG A 1031 -58.88 -43.76 -35.74
CA ARG A 1031 -59.08 -44.76 -36.80
C ARG A 1031 -58.49 -44.27 -38.12
N ASP A 1032 -58.35 -45.21 -39.04
CA ASP A 1032 -57.91 -44.97 -40.41
C ASP A 1032 -58.68 -43.80 -41.02
N THR A 1033 -57.98 -42.72 -41.34
CA THR A 1033 -58.56 -41.49 -41.86
C THR A 1033 -58.36 -41.41 -43.37
N THR A 1034 -59.46 -41.42 -44.12
CA THR A 1034 -59.47 -41.18 -45.56
C THR A 1034 -59.54 -39.69 -45.85
N VAL A 1035 -58.56 -39.19 -46.60
CA VAL A 1035 -58.48 -37.81 -47.10
C VAL A 1035 -59.03 -37.77 -48.53
N PHE A 1036 -60.09 -36.99 -48.76
CA PHE A 1036 -60.65 -36.75 -50.08
C PHE A 1036 -60.07 -35.44 -50.65
N ALA A 1037 -59.31 -35.52 -51.73
CA ALA A 1037 -58.67 -34.38 -52.37
C ALA A 1037 -59.03 -34.28 -53.86
N ALA A 1038 -58.93 -33.08 -54.42
CA ALA A 1038 -59.06 -32.81 -55.85
C ALA A 1038 -57.89 -31.94 -56.33
N VAL A 1039 -57.29 -32.31 -57.47
CA VAL A 1039 -56.16 -31.60 -58.07
C VAL A 1039 -56.68 -30.58 -59.09
N ASP A 1040 -56.15 -29.35 -59.06
CA ASP A 1040 -56.38 -28.36 -60.11
C ASP A 1040 -55.48 -28.65 -61.32
N LEU A 1041 -56.05 -28.60 -62.52
CA LEU A 1041 -55.34 -28.88 -63.78
C LEU A 1041 -55.23 -27.64 -64.69
N SER A 1042 -55.31 -26.44 -64.12
CA SER A 1042 -55.21 -25.18 -64.87
C SER A 1042 -53.86 -25.05 -65.61
N GLY A 1043 -53.88 -24.39 -66.76
CA GLY A 1043 -52.69 -24.21 -67.61
C GLY A 1043 -52.24 -25.47 -68.35
N SER A 1044 -53.11 -26.47 -68.52
CA SER A 1044 -52.80 -27.77 -69.15
C SER A 1044 -51.84 -28.66 -68.33
N ALA A 1045 -51.91 -28.56 -67.00
CA ALA A 1045 -51.22 -29.51 -66.12
C ALA A 1045 -51.74 -30.94 -66.33
N SER A 1046 -50.84 -31.94 -66.28
CA SER A 1046 -51.20 -33.32 -66.57
C SER A 1046 -52.01 -33.94 -65.42
N SER A 1047 -53.12 -34.62 -65.74
CA SER A 1047 -53.88 -35.44 -64.77
C SER A 1047 -53.10 -36.65 -64.25
N SER A 1048 -52.00 -37.02 -64.92
CA SER A 1048 -51.11 -38.13 -64.54
C SER A 1048 -50.04 -37.74 -63.51
N LEU A 1049 -50.04 -36.50 -63.00
CA LEU A 1049 -49.06 -36.07 -62.01
C LEU A 1049 -49.23 -36.85 -60.70
N PRO A 1050 -48.14 -37.32 -60.09
CA PRO A 1050 -48.22 -38.01 -58.81
C PRO A 1050 -48.59 -37.01 -57.72
N LEU A 1051 -49.63 -37.32 -56.95
CA LEU A 1051 -49.97 -36.61 -55.71
C LEU A 1051 -49.49 -37.46 -54.54
N SER A 1052 -48.76 -36.86 -53.61
CA SER A 1052 -48.32 -37.50 -52.37
C SER A 1052 -48.76 -36.67 -51.18
N LEU A 1053 -49.13 -37.32 -50.08
CA LEU A 1053 -49.46 -36.66 -48.82
C LEU A 1053 -48.37 -36.97 -47.80
N TYR A 1054 -47.91 -35.95 -47.09
CA TYR A 1054 -47.00 -36.09 -45.96
C TYR A 1054 -47.73 -35.66 -44.70
N TYR A 1055 -47.77 -36.52 -43.69
CA TYR A 1055 -48.36 -36.18 -42.39
C TYR A 1055 -47.38 -36.43 -41.24
N ASP A 1056 -47.57 -35.66 -40.19
CA ASP A 1056 -46.87 -35.81 -38.91
C ASP A 1056 -47.78 -35.31 -37.78
N VAL A 1057 -47.55 -35.82 -36.59
CA VAL A 1057 -48.36 -35.59 -35.40
C VAL A 1057 -47.60 -34.76 -34.35
N ALA A 1058 -46.28 -34.93 -34.26
CA ALA A 1058 -45.43 -34.21 -33.30
C ALA A 1058 -44.12 -33.72 -33.93
N PRO A 1059 -44.19 -32.86 -34.96
CA PRO A 1059 -43.01 -32.32 -35.64
C PRO A 1059 -42.09 -31.55 -34.68
N PRO A 1060 -40.75 -31.76 -34.73
CA PRO A 1060 -39.79 -30.97 -33.97
C PRO A 1060 -39.84 -29.47 -34.32
N VAL A 1061 -39.65 -28.60 -33.32
CA VAL A 1061 -39.79 -27.14 -33.49
C VAL A 1061 -38.78 -26.52 -34.47
N ASP A 1062 -37.61 -27.12 -34.62
CA ASP A 1062 -36.53 -26.74 -35.55
C ASP A 1062 -36.79 -27.12 -37.01
N THR A 1063 -37.81 -27.96 -37.27
CA THR A 1063 -38.30 -28.24 -38.63
C THR A 1063 -39.25 -27.16 -39.16
N GLY A 1064 -39.60 -26.19 -38.30
CA GLY A 1064 -40.48 -25.07 -38.62
C GLY A 1064 -39.90 -24.08 -39.62
N LEU A 1065 -40.74 -23.11 -40.00
CA LEU A 1065 -40.30 -21.97 -40.79
C LEU A 1065 -39.24 -21.17 -40.03
N THR A 1066 -38.11 -20.95 -40.71
CA THR A 1066 -36.99 -20.12 -40.24
C THR A 1066 -37.00 -18.74 -40.90
N LEU A 1067 -37.98 -18.52 -41.76
CA LEU A 1067 -38.23 -17.26 -42.45
C LEU A 1067 -39.22 -16.41 -41.66
N ASP A 1068 -38.83 -15.17 -41.41
CA ASP A 1068 -39.79 -14.12 -41.11
C ASP A 1068 -40.39 -13.64 -42.44
N ILE A 1069 -41.72 -13.78 -42.58
CA ILE A 1069 -42.49 -13.30 -43.72
C ILE A 1069 -43.34 -12.11 -43.25
N THR A 1070 -43.13 -10.95 -43.85
CA THR A 1070 -43.81 -9.72 -43.43
C THR A 1070 -45.33 -9.84 -43.63
N GLY A 1071 -46.10 -9.66 -42.56
CA GLY A 1071 -47.57 -9.67 -42.60
C GLY A 1071 -48.24 -11.05 -42.47
N ARG A 1072 -47.46 -12.14 -42.33
CA ARG A 1072 -47.99 -13.47 -42.03
C ARG A 1072 -48.68 -13.51 -40.65
N ASP A 1073 -49.86 -14.11 -40.59
CA ASP A 1073 -50.62 -14.25 -39.33
C ASP A 1073 -49.83 -15.11 -38.31
N PRO A 1074 -49.50 -14.56 -37.12
CA PRO A 1074 -48.73 -15.27 -36.11
C PRO A 1074 -49.51 -16.43 -35.46
N ASP A 1075 -50.83 -16.50 -35.59
CA ASP A 1075 -51.66 -17.56 -35.02
C ASP A 1075 -51.68 -18.83 -35.89
N LEU A 1076 -51.03 -18.81 -37.07
CA LEU A 1076 -50.84 -20.00 -37.91
C LEU A 1076 -49.89 -21.00 -37.22
N GLY A 1077 -50.25 -22.28 -37.25
CA GLY A 1077 -49.47 -23.33 -36.59
C GLY A 1077 -48.10 -23.60 -37.23
N LEU A 1078 -47.27 -24.39 -36.56
CA LEU A 1078 -45.96 -24.82 -37.06
C LEU A 1078 -46.08 -25.43 -38.46
N PHE A 1079 -45.41 -24.82 -39.43
CA PHE A 1079 -45.34 -25.29 -40.82
C PHE A 1079 -43.98 -25.95 -41.06
N TRP A 1080 -43.99 -27.24 -41.38
CA TRP A 1080 -42.79 -28.06 -41.57
C TRP A 1080 -42.76 -28.67 -42.98
N LEU A 1081 -41.54 -28.99 -43.45
CA LEU A 1081 -41.31 -29.68 -44.71
C LEU A 1081 -40.51 -30.98 -44.49
N PRO A 1082 -40.85 -32.09 -45.19
CA PRO A 1082 -40.11 -33.35 -45.09
C PRO A 1082 -38.65 -33.28 -45.59
N SER A 1083 -38.32 -32.27 -46.40
CA SER A 1083 -36.99 -32.06 -46.97
C SER A 1083 -36.41 -30.73 -46.53
N PHE A 1084 -35.08 -30.64 -46.45
CA PHE A 1084 -34.40 -29.37 -46.23
C PHE A 1084 -34.57 -28.51 -47.49
N VAL A 1085 -35.20 -27.36 -47.33
CA VAL A 1085 -35.25 -26.32 -48.35
C VAL A 1085 -34.47 -25.15 -47.79
N SER A 1086 -33.34 -24.85 -48.43
CA SER A 1086 -32.44 -23.79 -48.00
C SER A 1086 -33.19 -22.47 -47.84
N GLY A 1087 -33.12 -21.93 -46.62
CA GLY A 1087 -33.80 -20.70 -46.26
C GLY A 1087 -35.31 -20.85 -46.07
N VAL A 1088 -35.87 -22.04 -45.83
CA VAL A 1088 -37.28 -22.23 -45.41
C VAL A 1088 -37.33 -22.91 -44.05
N ASN A 1089 -36.60 -24.00 -43.87
CA ASN A 1089 -36.46 -24.75 -42.62
C ASN A 1089 -34.99 -25.02 -42.29
N GLN A 1090 -34.64 -25.12 -41.01
CA GLN A 1090 -33.26 -25.39 -40.55
C GLN A 1090 -32.89 -26.84 -40.74
N VAL A 1091 -33.85 -27.74 -40.53
CA VAL A 1091 -33.69 -29.19 -40.68
C VAL A 1091 -34.91 -29.79 -41.40
N PRO A 1092 -34.72 -30.86 -42.21
CA PRO A 1092 -35.83 -31.62 -42.76
C PRO A 1092 -36.63 -32.29 -41.65
N ASN A 1093 -37.96 -32.35 -41.78
CA ASN A 1093 -38.77 -33.24 -40.96
C ASN A 1093 -38.68 -34.69 -41.49
N GLU A 1094 -37.59 -35.36 -41.18
CA GLU A 1094 -37.36 -36.75 -41.60
C GLU A 1094 -38.34 -37.74 -40.95
N ALA A 1095 -39.06 -37.33 -39.91
CA ALA A 1095 -40.08 -38.13 -39.23
C ALA A 1095 -41.46 -38.09 -39.93
N ALA A 1096 -41.65 -37.24 -40.94
CA ALA A 1096 -42.92 -37.15 -41.66
C ALA A 1096 -43.23 -38.43 -42.48
N ARG A 1097 -44.46 -38.93 -42.39
CA ARG A 1097 -44.90 -40.16 -43.07
C ARG A 1097 -45.45 -39.84 -44.46
N LEU A 1098 -44.95 -40.52 -45.48
CA LEU A 1098 -45.42 -40.42 -46.86
C LEU A 1098 -46.57 -41.39 -47.14
N GLN A 1099 -47.65 -40.88 -47.73
CA GLN A 1099 -48.80 -41.64 -48.20
C GLN A 1099 -49.11 -41.36 -49.68
N GLN A 1100 -49.47 -42.42 -50.40
CA GLN A 1100 -49.88 -42.37 -51.80
C GLN A 1100 -51.41 -42.55 -51.90
N PRO A 1101 -52.07 -41.96 -52.91
CA PRO A 1101 -53.48 -42.21 -53.16
C PRO A 1101 -53.75 -43.68 -53.43
N PHE A 1102 -54.71 -44.26 -52.71
CA PHE A 1102 -55.22 -45.60 -52.99
C PHE A 1102 -56.38 -45.58 -53.99
N PHE A 1103 -56.95 -44.41 -54.26
CA PHE A 1103 -57.98 -44.19 -55.26
C PHE A 1103 -57.68 -42.96 -56.11
N VAL A 1104 -57.92 -43.09 -57.40
CA VAL A 1104 -57.85 -42.04 -58.42
C VAL A 1104 -59.11 -42.14 -59.27
N SER A 1105 -59.83 -41.02 -59.47
CA SER A 1105 -61.00 -41.03 -60.35
C SER A 1105 -60.59 -41.22 -61.82
N GLU A 1106 -61.32 -42.07 -62.54
CA GLU A 1106 -61.14 -42.29 -63.99
C GLU A 1106 -62.40 -41.82 -64.72
N PRO A 1107 -62.30 -41.14 -65.88
CA PRO A 1107 -61.09 -40.88 -66.68
C PRO A 1107 -60.42 -39.52 -66.44
N ASP A 1108 -60.95 -38.69 -65.55
CA ASP A 1108 -60.53 -37.29 -65.38
C ASP A 1108 -59.27 -37.12 -64.50
N GLY A 1109 -58.95 -38.10 -63.65
CA GLY A 1109 -57.79 -38.03 -62.78
C GLY A 1109 -57.79 -36.76 -61.94
N VAL A 1110 -58.94 -36.28 -61.47
CA VAL A 1110 -59.03 -35.07 -60.63
C VAL A 1110 -59.15 -35.43 -59.15
N SER A 1111 -60.05 -36.35 -58.78
CA SER A 1111 -60.24 -36.74 -57.38
C SER A 1111 -59.24 -37.81 -56.94
N ARG A 1112 -58.75 -37.70 -55.71
CA ARG A 1112 -57.78 -38.60 -55.07
C ARG A 1112 -58.22 -38.91 -53.65
N ASN A 1113 -58.20 -40.20 -53.28
CA ASN A 1113 -58.36 -40.57 -51.87
C ASN A 1113 -57.06 -41.14 -51.33
N ILE A 1114 -56.65 -40.64 -50.17
CA ILE A 1114 -55.39 -40.99 -49.51
C ILE A 1114 -55.70 -41.46 -48.09
N LEU A 1115 -55.00 -42.48 -47.61
CA LEU A 1115 -55.23 -43.07 -46.28
C LEU A 1115 -54.15 -42.60 -45.30
N ILE A 1116 -54.55 -42.05 -44.16
CA ILE A 1116 -53.71 -41.88 -42.97
C ILE A 1116 -54.03 -43.04 -42.02
N PRO A 1117 -53.08 -43.96 -41.77
CA PRO A 1117 -53.36 -45.19 -41.02
C PRO A 1117 -53.38 -44.96 -39.51
N ALA A 1118 -54.37 -45.52 -38.80
CA ALA A 1118 -54.40 -45.54 -37.34
C ALA A 1118 -53.39 -46.52 -36.71
N ALA A 1119 -52.71 -47.32 -37.53
CA ALA A 1119 -51.60 -48.16 -37.06
C ALA A 1119 -50.36 -47.34 -36.66
N ASP A 1120 -50.30 -46.06 -37.03
CA ASP A 1120 -49.24 -45.16 -36.58
C ASP A 1120 -49.38 -44.91 -35.06
N PRO A 1121 -48.36 -45.24 -34.24
CA PRO A 1121 -48.45 -45.12 -32.78
C PRO A 1121 -48.72 -43.69 -32.28
N GLU A 1122 -48.47 -42.67 -33.11
CA GLU A 1122 -48.72 -41.28 -32.76
C GLU A 1122 -50.19 -40.86 -32.99
N ILE A 1123 -50.98 -41.62 -33.76
CA ILE A 1123 -52.41 -41.37 -33.98
C ILE A 1123 -53.19 -41.86 -32.76
N GLN A 1124 -53.13 -41.07 -31.69
CA GLN A 1124 -53.79 -41.33 -30.41
C GLN A 1124 -54.60 -40.11 -29.96
N SER A 1125 -55.52 -40.32 -29.02
CA SER A 1125 -56.36 -39.26 -28.46
C SER A 1125 -55.57 -38.07 -27.92
N GLY A 1126 -56.01 -36.86 -28.26
CA GLY A 1126 -55.35 -35.61 -27.90
C GLY A 1126 -54.25 -35.17 -28.88
N ALA A 1127 -53.86 -36.03 -29.83
CA ALA A 1127 -52.86 -35.70 -30.82
C ALA A 1127 -53.43 -34.80 -31.93
N ALA A 1128 -52.57 -34.03 -32.60
CA ALA A 1128 -52.96 -33.15 -33.71
C ALA A 1128 -52.20 -33.56 -34.97
N VAL A 1129 -52.92 -34.04 -35.98
CA VAL A 1129 -52.33 -34.45 -37.25
C VAL A 1129 -52.26 -33.24 -38.16
N GLY A 1130 -51.05 -32.86 -38.56
CA GLY A 1130 -50.82 -31.92 -39.64
C GLY A 1130 -50.39 -32.65 -40.90
N PHE A 1131 -50.88 -32.21 -42.06
CA PHE A 1131 -50.42 -32.74 -43.34
C PHE A 1131 -50.34 -31.67 -44.42
N LEU A 1132 -49.49 -31.94 -45.40
CA LEU A 1132 -49.35 -31.19 -46.65
C LEU A 1132 -49.27 -32.15 -47.82
N MET A 1133 -49.28 -31.60 -49.04
CA MET A 1133 -49.21 -32.41 -50.25
C MET A 1133 -48.05 -32.02 -51.14
N ARG A 1134 -47.64 -32.96 -51.98
CA ARG A 1134 -46.67 -32.74 -53.05
C ARG A 1134 -47.28 -33.21 -54.36
N LEU A 1135 -47.48 -32.29 -55.29
CA LEU A 1135 -47.99 -32.56 -56.64
C LEU A 1135 -46.82 -32.52 -57.62
N GLY A 1136 -46.40 -33.67 -58.15
CA GLY A 1136 -45.13 -33.78 -58.86
C GLY A 1136 -43.97 -33.31 -57.99
N GLU A 1137 -43.30 -32.24 -58.41
CA GLU A 1137 -42.22 -31.61 -57.64
C GLU A 1137 -42.69 -30.41 -56.79
N LEU A 1138 -43.95 -29.97 -56.90
CA LEU A 1138 -44.48 -28.80 -56.20
C LEU A 1138 -44.98 -29.14 -54.80
N TRP A 1139 -44.48 -28.41 -53.79
CA TRP A 1139 -45.06 -28.44 -52.45
C TRP A 1139 -46.35 -27.63 -52.42
N VAL A 1140 -47.40 -28.22 -51.85
CA VAL A 1140 -48.74 -27.63 -51.80
C VAL A 1140 -49.19 -27.53 -50.35
N ALA A 1141 -49.49 -26.31 -49.92
CA ALA A 1141 -50.01 -25.96 -48.61
C ALA A 1141 -51.48 -25.51 -48.69
N ARG A 1142 -52.13 -25.48 -47.53
CA ARG A 1142 -53.47 -24.91 -47.36
C ARG A 1142 -53.37 -23.38 -47.39
N GLY A 1143 -54.08 -22.72 -48.30
CA GLY A 1143 -54.30 -21.27 -48.19
C GLY A 1143 -55.31 -20.97 -47.08
N THR A 1144 -55.03 -19.98 -46.23
CA THR A 1144 -55.95 -19.55 -45.16
C THR A 1144 -56.65 -18.24 -45.48
N VAL A 1145 -56.05 -17.41 -46.33
CA VAL A 1145 -56.64 -16.17 -46.85
C VAL A 1145 -56.54 -16.20 -48.38
N ALA A 1146 -57.64 -15.94 -49.07
CA ALA A 1146 -57.67 -15.89 -50.53
C ALA A 1146 -56.89 -14.67 -51.05
N ASP A 1147 -56.20 -14.83 -52.17
CA ASP A 1147 -55.34 -13.84 -52.83
C ASP A 1147 -54.09 -13.41 -52.06
N ASP A 1148 -53.75 -14.08 -50.97
CA ASP A 1148 -52.54 -13.85 -50.18
C ASP A 1148 -51.74 -15.15 -49.98
N PRO A 1149 -50.79 -15.45 -50.89
CA PRO A 1149 -49.96 -16.65 -50.78
C PRO A 1149 -48.98 -16.65 -49.61
N THR A 1150 -48.86 -15.57 -48.81
CA THR A 1150 -48.08 -15.61 -47.56
C THR A 1150 -48.86 -16.23 -46.40
N GLN A 1151 -50.19 -16.31 -46.50
CA GLN A 1151 -51.09 -16.91 -45.53
C GLN A 1151 -51.35 -18.38 -45.89
N PHE A 1152 -50.33 -19.20 -45.67
CA PHE A 1152 -50.40 -20.64 -45.94
C PHE A 1152 -50.15 -21.45 -44.67
N ASP A 1153 -50.67 -22.65 -44.64
CA ASP A 1153 -50.60 -23.50 -43.46
C ASP A 1153 -50.71 -24.99 -43.82
N LEU A 1154 -50.56 -25.87 -42.84
CA LEU A 1154 -50.89 -27.29 -43.01
C LEU A 1154 -52.42 -27.48 -42.94
N TRP A 1155 -52.92 -28.56 -43.55
CA TRP A 1155 -54.24 -29.07 -43.20
C TRP A 1155 -54.12 -29.81 -41.88
N ARG A 1156 -54.97 -29.46 -40.90
CA ARG A 1156 -54.90 -30.03 -39.55
C ARG A 1156 -56.25 -30.56 -39.07
N TYR A 1157 -56.19 -31.66 -38.33
CA TYR A 1157 -57.30 -32.16 -37.52
C TYR A 1157 -56.76 -32.79 -36.23
N GLY A 1158 -57.56 -32.76 -35.16
CA GLY A 1158 -57.20 -33.46 -33.92
C GLY A 1158 -57.75 -34.88 -33.89
N VAL A 1159 -57.07 -35.74 -33.14
CA VAL A 1159 -57.47 -37.13 -32.88
C VAL A 1159 -58.11 -37.19 -31.50
N GLN A 1160 -59.21 -37.91 -31.36
CA GLN A 1160 -59.86 -38.17 -30.07
C GLN A 1160 -60.21 -39.64 -29.91
N ASP A 1161 -60.09 -40.19 -28.71
CA ASP A 1161 -60.53 -41.56 -28.43
C ASP A 1161 -62.06 -41.65 -28.46
N LEU A 1162 -62.56 -42.80 -28.87
CA LEU A 1162 -63.93 -43.18 -28.63
C LEU A 1162 -64.08 -43.63 -27.17
N VAL A 1163 -64.65 -42.78 -26.31
CA VAL A 1163 -64.86 -43.09 -24.87
C VAL A 1163 -65.64 -44.39 -24.68
N ARG A 1164 -64.94 -45.47 -24.29
CA ARG A 1164 -65.52 -46.81 -24.17
C ARG A 1164 -66.49 -46.90 -22.99
N GLN A 1165 -67.68 -47.46 -23.23
CA GLN A 1165 -68.68 -47.71 -22.20
C GLN A 1165 -68.65 -49.16 -21.72
N ARG A 1166 -69.06 -49.39 -20.46
CA ARG A 1166 -68.99 -50.70 -19.79
C ARG A 1166 -69.70 -51.81 -20.58
N GLY A 1167 -69.11 -53.00 -20.64
CA GLY A 1167 -69.77 -54.18 -21.22
C GLY A 1167 -69.53 -54.38 -22.72
N GLY A 1168 -68.47 -53.77 -23.29
CA GLY A 1168 -68.05 -54.02 -24.68
C GLY A 1168 -68.98 -53.39 -25.73
N VAL A 1169 -69.86 -52.47 -25.34
CA VAL A 1169 -70.78 -51.76 -26.25
C VAL A 1169 -70.72 -50.27 -25.96
N THR A 1170 -70.37 -49.47 -26.95
CA THR A 1170 -70.22 -48.01 -26.81
C THR A 1170 -71.14 -47.31 -27.79
N ILE A 1171 -71.89 -46.30 -27.32
CA ILE A 1171 -72.73 -45.47 -28.19
C ILE A 1171 -72.16 -44.06 -28.32
N ALA A 1172 -71.96 -43.63 -29.56
CA ALA A 1172 -71.59 -42.27 -29.94
C ALA A 1172 -72.78 -41.57 -30.59
N ASN A 1173 -72.92 -40.27 -30.29
CA ASN A 1173 -74.03 -39.43 -30.69
C ASN A 1173 -75.40 -40.04 -30.32
N ASN A 1174 -75.71 -40.08 -29.02
CA ASN A 1174 -76.93 -40.71 -28.49
C ASN A 1174 -78.17 -39.81 -28.53
N VAL A 1175 -78.08 -38.63 -29.14
CA VAL A 1175 -79.21 -37.75 -29.48
C VAL A 1175 -79.16 -37.52 -30.98
N ILE A 1176 -80.20 -37.91 -31.70
CA ILE A 1176 -80.23 -37.81 -33.17
C ILE A 1176 -81.52 -37.18 -33.67
N ASP A 1177 -81.42 -36.31 -34.67
CA ASP A 1177 -82.56 -35.83 -35.45
C ASP A 1177 -82.84 -36.74 -36.65
N SER A 1178 -83.95 -37.47 -36.56
CA SER A 1178 -84.39 -38.40 -37.61
C SER A 1178 -84.82 -37.71 -38.92
N ASN A 1179 -85.15 -36.41 -38.93
CA ASN A 1179 -85.47 -35.66 -40.15
C ASN A 1179 -84.22 -35.19 -40.90
N ARG A 1180 -83.15 -34.86 -40.16
CA ARG A 1180 -81.87 -34.39 -40.73
C ARG A 1180 -80.96 -35.55 -41.16
N GLY A 1181 -81.37 -36.78 -40.89
CA GLY A 1181 -80.60 -37.98 -41.20
C GLY A 1181 -79.39 -38.18 -40.29
N GLU A 1182 -79.39 -37.53 -39.11
CA GLU A 1182 -78.35 -37.72 -38.11
C GLU A 1182 -78.29 -39.16 -37.64
N ARG A 1183 -77.08 -39.62 -37.35
CA ARG A 1183 -76.82 -41.02 -37.02
C ARG A 1183 -76.22 -41.14 -35.64
N THR A 1184 -76.64 -42.19 -34.95
CA THR A 1184 -75.93 -42.71 -33.79
C THR A 1184 -75.05 -43.86 -34.25
N ALA A 1185 -73.83 -43.94 -33.71
CA ALA A 1185 -72.92 -45.03 -33.98
C ALA A 1185 -72.79 -45.91 -32.74
N LEU A 1186 -72.91 -47.21 -32.95
CA LEU A 1186 -72.93 -48.23 -31.93
C LEU A 1186 -71.73 -49.15 -32.18
N ASN A 1187 -70.72 -49.01 -31.35
CA ASN A 1187 -69.49 -49.79 -31.42
C ASN A 1187 -69.62 -51.01 -30.48
N ILE A 1188 -69.23 -52.18 -30.96
CA ILE A 1188 -69.29 -53.46 -30.24
C ILE A 1188 -67.92 -54.11 -30.29
N ASP A 1189 -67.29 -54.30 -29.14
CA ASP A 1189 -66.00 -54.98 -28.96
C ASP A 1189 -66.26 -56.44 -28.59
N LEU A 1190 -66.09 -57.35 -29.56
CA LEU A 1190 -66.33 -58.77 -29.37
C LEU A 1190 -65.03 -59.51 -29.02
N ALA A 1191 -64.92 -59.99 -27.77
CA ALA A 1191 -63.71 -60.70 -27.30
C ALA A 1191 -63.49 -62.07 -27.98
N GLU A 1192 -64.58 -62.75 -28.36
CA GLU A 1192 -64.52 -64.06 -29.02
C GLU A 1192 -65.61 -64.18 -30.10
N ALA A 1193 -65.35 -64.99 -31.13
CA ALA A 1193 -66.29 -65.17 -32.23
C ALA A 1193 -67.58 -65.88 -31.79
N GLY A 1194 -68.75 -65.31 -32.10
CA GLY A 1194 -70.03 -65.94 -31.79
C GLY A 1194 -71.24 -65.20 -32.34
N GLN A 1195 -72.44 -65.61 -31.91
CA GLN A 1195 -73.69 -65.08 -32.45
C GLN A 1195 -74.05 -63.74 -31.79
N VAL A 1196 -74.22 -62.71 -32.61
CA VAL A 1196 -74.48 -61.33 -32.21
C VAL A 1196 -75.85 -60.90 -32.71
N THR A 1197 -76.65 -60.32 -31.82
CA THR A 1197 -77.97 -59.76 -32.13
C THR A 1197 -78.05 -58.34 -31.60
N VAL A 1198 -78.32 -57.38 -32.48
CA VAL A 1198 -78.44 -55.95 -32.16
C VAL A 1198 -79.80 -55.46 -32.63
N LEU A 1199 -80.66 -55.09 -31.68
CA LEU A 1199 -82.05 -54.73 -31.92
C LEU A 1199 -82.36 -53.37 -31.30
N VAL A 1200 -83.10 -52.55 -32.02
CA VAL A 1200 -83.63 -51.28 -31.51
C VAL A 1200 -85.07 -51.49 -31.08
N PHE A 1201 -85.42 -51.01 -29.88
CA PHE A 1201 -86.73 -51.12 -29.26
C PHE A 1201 -87.30 -49.75 -28.87
N THR A 1202 -88.63 -49.64 -28.85
CA THR A 1202 -89.34 -48.56 -28.18
C THR A 1202 -89.26 -48.72 -26.66
N LEU A 1203 -89.64 -47.69 -25.90
CA LEU A 1203 -89.74 -47.76 -24.43
C LEU A 1203 -90.69 -48.88 -23.95
N ASP A 1204 -91.74 -49.17 -24.72
CA ASP A 1204 -92.74 -50.21 -24.39
C ASP A 1204 -92.27 -51.64 -24.73
N GLY A 1205 -91.08 -51.79 -25.33
CA GLY A 1205 -90.47 -53.07 -25.66
C GLY A 1205 -90.74 -53.59 -27.08
N ASP A 1206 -91.41 -52.81 -27.93
CA ASP A 1206 -91.65 -53.18 -29.33
C ASP A 1206 -90.38 -53.03 -30.18
N MET A 1207 -90.08 -54.02 -31.02
CA MET A 1207 -88.92 -53.99 -31.90
C MET A 1207 -89.14 -53.02 -33.08
N VAL A 1208 -88.25 -52.05 -33.23
CA VAL A 1208 -88.27 -51.02 -34.28
C VAL A 1208 -87.52 -51.48 -35.54
N VAL A 1209 -86.30 -51.97 -35.34
CA VAL A 1209 -85.44 -52.49 -36.41
C VAL A 1209 -84.36 -53.40 -35.83
N ALA A 1210 -83.92 -54.40 -36.60
CA ALA A 1210 -82.74 -55.18 -36.29
C ALA A 1210 -81.54 -54.57 -37.04
N LEU A 1211 -80.54 -54.07 -36.31
CA LEU A 1211 -79.31 -53.56 -36.92
C LEU A 1211 -78.40 -54.72 -37.35
N HIS A 1212 -78.40 -55.83 -36.60
CA HIS A 1212 -77.67 -57.03 -36.98
C HIS A 1212 -78.24 -58.29 -36.31
N ARG A 1213 -78.21 -59.42 -37.04
CA ARG A 1213 -78.46 -60.78 -36.53
C ARG A 1213 -77.58 -61.77 -37.29
N GLY A 1214 -76.52 -62.27 -36.67
CA GLY A 1214 -75.58 -63.15 -37.36
C GLY A 1214 -74.40 -63.56 -36.50
N ARG A 1215 -73.51 -64.40 -37.02
CA ARG A 1215 -72.24 -64.75 -36.37
C ARG A 1215 -71.17 -63.74 -36.77
N LEU A 1216 -70.49 -63.14 -35.80
CA LEU A 1216 -69.35 -62.25 -36.00
C LEU A 1216 -68.08 -62.89 -35.43
N ALA A 1217 -66.93 -62.63 -36.06
CA ALA A 1217 -65.63 -63.03 -35.52
C ALA A 1217 -65.24 -62.15 -34.32
N ALA A 1218 -64.24 -62.56 -33.53
CA ALA A 1218 -63.66 -61.68 -32.52
C ALA A 1218 -63.12 -60.40 -33.19
N GLY A 1219 -63.38 -59.24 -32.60
CA GLY A 1219 -63.02 -57.93 -33.16
C GLY A 1219 -64.04 -56.84 -32.85
N SER A 1220 -63.73 -55.61 -33.25
CA SER A 1220 -64.58 -54.44 -33.05
C SER A 1220 -65.46 -54.18 -34.28
N TYR A 1221 -66.76 -53.97 -34.07
CA TYR A 1221 -67.73 -53.69 -35.13
C TYR A 1221 -68.45 -52.39 -34.85
N THR A 1222 -68.69 -51.60 -35.89
CA THR A 1222 -69.50 -50.38 -35.79
C THR A 1222 -70.76 -50.54 -36.60
N MET A 1223 -71.90 -50.29 -35.97
CA MET A 1223 -73.22 -50.28 -36.59
C MET A 1223 -73.83 -48.91 -36.38
N THR A 1224 -74.45 -48.35 -37.40
CA THR A 1224 -75.09 -47.03 -37.30
C THR A 1224 -76.60 -47.14 -37.39
N TRP A 1225 -77.31 -46.29 -36.67
CA TRP A 1225 -78.74 -46.11 -36.82
C TRP A 1225 -79.07 -44.65 -37.04
N ASN A 1226 -79.85 -44.37 -38.09
CA ASN A 1226 -80.24 -43.02 -38.52
C ASN A 1226 -81.66 -42.63 -38.06
N GLY A 1227 -82.21 -43.34 -37.06
CA GLY A 1227 -83.54 -43.04 -36.55
C GLY A 1227 -84.69 -43.49 -37.45
N THR A 1228 -84.53 -44.51 -38.30
CA THR A 1228 -85.63 -45.06 -39.14
C THR A 1228 -86.05 -46.48 -38.72
N ASN A 1229 -87.30 -46.87 -38.99
CA ASN A 1229 -87.77 -48.25 -38.79
C ASN A 1229 -87.35 -49.19 -39.95
N GLY A 1230 -87.71 -50.48 -39.86
CA GLY A 1230 -87.39 -51.49 -40.89
C GLY A 1230 -87.97 -51.23 -42.30
N ALA A 1231 -88.88 -50.26 -42.47
CA ALA A 1231 -89.40 -49.82 -43.76
C ALA A 1231 -88.70 -48.54 -44.28
N GLY A 1232 -87.69 -48.02 -43.58
CA GLY A 1232 -86.94 -46.82 -43.93
C GLY A 1232 -87.62 -45.50 -43.52
N ASN A 1233 -88.76 -45.55 -42.83
CA ASN A 1233 -89.47 -44.35 -42.37
C ASN A 1233 -88.87 -43.82 -41.05
N PRO A 1234 -88.70 -42.49 -40.88
CA PRO A 1234 -88.27 -41.88 -39.61
C PRO A 1234 -89.17 -42.27 -38.44
N VAL A 1235 -88.59 -42.66 -37.32
CA VAL A 1235 -89.32 -43.02 -36.09
C VAL A 1235 -89.73 -41.77 -35.33
N ALA A 1236 -90.77 -41.87 -34.49
CA ALA A 1236 -91.28 -40.73 -33.72
C ALA A 1236 -90.22 -40.16 -32.76
N ARG A 1237 -90.39 -38.90 -32.34
CA ARG A 1237 -89.56 -38.35 -31.26
C ARG A 1237 -89.80 -39.15 -29.98
N GLY A 1238 -88.74 -39.50 -29.25
CA GLY A 1238 -88.84 -40.31 -28.04
C GLY A 1238 -87.55 -41.04 -27.69
N MET A 1239 -87.57 -41.77 -26.58
CA MET A 1239 -86.44 -42.60 -26.14
C MET A 1239 -86.53 -44.01 -26.75
N TYR A 1240 -85.42 -44.45 -27.33
CA TYR A 1240 -85.23 -45.77 -27.93
C TYR A 1240 -84.08 -46.50 -27.24
N PHE A 1241 -84.16 -47.82 -27.26
CA PHE A 1241 -83.19 -48.70 -26.61
C PHE A 1241 -82.56 -49.63 -27.63
N ILE A 1242 -81.25 -49.61 -27.77
CA ILE A 1242 -80.50 -50.57 -28.57
C ILE A 1242 -80.01 -51.66 -27.62
N ARG A 1243 -80.54 -52.88 -27.73
CA ARG A 1243 -80.06 -54.05 -26.99
C ARG A 1243 -79.09 -54.84 -27.86
N VAL A 1244 -77.93 -55.16 -27.28
CA VAL A 1244 -76.89 -55.99 -27.87
C VAL A 1244 -76.75 -57.25 -27.04
N VAL A 1245 -76.92 -58.40 -27.68
CA VAL A 1245 -76.67 -59.71 -27.08
C VAL A 1245 -75.61 -60.44 -27.90
N ALA A 1246 -74.52 -60.82 -27.25
CA ALA A 1246 -73.38 -61.53 -27.83
C ALA A 1246 -72.65 -62.39 -26.77
N PRO A 1247 -71.70 -63.27 -27.13
CA PRO A 1247 -70.88 -63.97 -26.14
C PRO A 1247 -70.25 -62.99 -25.15
N GLY A 1248 -70.56 -63.15 -23.85
CA GLY A 1248 -70.08 -62.27 -22.79
C GLY A 1248 -70.71 -60.87 -22.72
N ILE A 1249 -71.69 -60.53 -23.58
CA ILE A 1249 -72.32 -59.21 -23.66
C ILE A 1249 -73.86 -59.34 -23.64
N ASP A 1250 -74.53 -58.69 -22.69
CA ASP A 1250 -75.97 -58.38 -22.73
C ASP A 1250 -76.16 -56.95 -22.22
N GLU A 1251 -76.15 -56.00 -23.13
CA GLU A 1251 -76.07 -54.57 -22.83
C GLU A 1251 -77.17 -53.79 -23.55
N ILE A 1252 -77.65 -52.72 -22.93
CA ILE A 1252 -78.65 -51.81 -23.52
C ILE A 1252 -78.09 -50.39 -23.57
N ARG A 1253 -78.22 -49.72 -24.71
CA ARG A 1253 -77.86 -48.30 -24.91
C ARG A 1253 -79.08 -47.47 -25.25
N LYS A 1254 -79.14 -46.26 -24.72
CA LYS A 1254 -80.26 -45.33 -24.88
C LYS A 1254 -79.95 -44.34 -26.00
N VAL A 1255 -80.91 -44.10 -26.88
CA VAL A 1255 -80.86 -43.07 -27.92
C VAL A 1255 -82.10 -42.20 -27.81
N MET A 1256 -81.91 -40.90 -27.72
CA MET A 1256 -82.99 -39.92 -27.83
C MET A 1256 -83.16 -39.55 -29.30
N VAL A 1257 -84.32 -39.85 -29.87
CA VAL A 1257 -84.68 -39.37 -31.19
C VAL A 1257 -85.46 -38.07 -31.02
N VAL A 1258 -84.99 -37.02 -31.66
CA VAL A 1258 -85.68 -35.74 -31.79
C VAL A 1258 -86.15 -35.53 -33.23
N ARG A 1259 -87.02 -34.54 -33.41
CA ARG A 1259 -87.50 -34.05 -34.70
C ARG A 1259 -87.63 -32.54 -34.57
N ASN A 1260 -86.61 -31.80 -35.00
CA ASN A 1260 -86.63 -30.34 -35.00
C ASN A 1260 -86.83 -29.79 -36.42
#